data_AF-A0A3S0VYZ8-F1
#
_entry.id   AF-A0A3S0VYZ8-F1
#
_cell.length_a   1.000
_cell.length_b   1.000
_cell.length_c   1.000
_cell.angle_alpha   90.00
_cell.angle_beta   90.00
_cell.angle_gamma   90.00
#
_symmetry.space_group_name_H-M   'P 1'
#
loop_
_entity.id
_entity.type
_entity.pdbx_description
1 polymer ?
#
loop_
_entity_poly.entity_id
_entity_poly.type
_entity_poly.pdbx_seq_one_letter_code
_entity_poly.pdbx_strand_id
1 'polypeptide(L)'
;LLDRLAELGRSTRTDAALAERIRNKFKIKNTCGYSLNALVDYEDPFEILQHLMIGSEGTLGFIAEITYHTVEEHAHKATALMIFSDIKTACEAVAVLKSQPVAAVELMDRASLRSVEDKPGMPAYFKELPETAAALLVETRALDAPALNAQVATITTALAATPTLLPFQFTDRPEEFTRLWAIRQGLFPSVGSARATGTTVIIEDVAVPVPQLAAMTLDLQALFDKHGYTGSIIFGHALAGNLHFVITPNFAKAAETERYKNFMDEVCHMIVDRYDGSLKAEHGTGRNIAPFVELEWGQQAYRLMWDIKTLFDPQNLLNPGVLLNDDPEAHLKHIKPMAAVDPLVDKCIECGFCEPNCPSRALTLSPRQRIVGLREMARLQAADVEHDRLQTIAASYGYQGVETCAVDSLCSLTCPVGINTGVMMLKKRSQQRGQTAQGIGHWVAQHFAGVTTATRFTLSAAYFSQKILGDTLLGGTTGALRKLSGNRLPQWNRYLPSAGAMPKPEASSPTDRPRVVYFPSCASRSMGPAKGDPETDALPVKTAALLRKAGFEVVLPEDSNALCCGQPFESKGLPEQADAKRAELEQALRQASRDGQDPIVIDTSPCSLRLKRNQEQSGLKLYDITEFLHDFVLERLTLHKLPETVAVHPTCSTTNMGLQTKLKAIAEACAEKVVIPDRISCCGWSGDKGFTHPELNASALRDLQAALPDDCTAGYSTSRTCEIGLSLHSGRYYRSIVYLVDRCLRSNSS
;
A
#
# COMPACT_ATOMS: atom_id res chain seq x y z
N LEU A 1 -37.52 -18.96 -9.97
CA LEU A 1 -36.38 -19.02 -9.02
C LEU A 1 -36.90 -19.22 -7.59
N LEU A 2 -37.57 -18.22 -7.00
CA LEU A 2 -38.03 -18.27 -5.60
C LEU A 2 -38.88 -19.50 -5.25
N ASP A 3 -39.83 -19.90 -6.11
CA ASP A 3 -40.64 -21.12 -5.85
C ASP A 3 -39.78 -22.38 -5.75
N ARG A 4 -38.73 -22.48 -6.56
CA ARG A 4 -37.79 -23.61 -6.51
C ARG A 4 -36.92 -23.57 -5.27
N LEU A 5 -36.51 -22.38 -4.82
CA LEU A 5 -35.81 -22.22 -3.54
C LEU A 5 -36.70 -22.60 -2.35
N ALA A 6 -37.97 -22.21 -2.38
CA ALA A 6 -38.94 -22.60 -1.35
C ALA A 6 -39.10 -24.12 -1.29
N GLU A 7 -39.14 -24.79 -2.45
CA GLU A 7 -39.20 -26.24 -2.53
C GLU A 7 -37.92 -26.93 -2.02
N LEU A 8 -36.74 -26.43 -2.41
CA LEU A 8 -35.46 -26.91 -1.90
C LEU A 8 -35.40 -26.75 -0.38
N GLY A 9 -35.75 -25.58 0.16
CA GLY A 9 -35.78 -25.33 1.60
C GLY A 9 -36.72 -26.28 2.33
N ARG A 10 -37.95 -26.47 1.83
CA ARG A 10 -38.93 -27.40 2.43
C ARG A 10 -38.42 -28.84 2.41
N SER A 11 -37.85 -29.28 1.29
CA SER A 11 -37.31 -30.63 1.13
C SER A 11 -36.13 -30.87 2.08
N THR A 12 -35.19 -29.93 2.16
CA THR A 12 -34.05 -29.99 3.08
C THR A 12 -34.49 -30.03 4.53
N ARG A 13 -35.50 -29.23 4.94
CA ARG A 13 -36.02 -29.25 6.33
C ARG A 13 -36.79 -30.53 6.67
N THR A 14 -37.41 -31.17 5.68
CA THR A 14 -38.16 -32.42 5.88
C THR A 14 -37.22 -33.62 6.01
N ASP A 15 -36.04 -33.58 5.38
CA ASP A 15 -34.97 -34.54 5.61
C ASP A 15 -34.24 -34.25 6.92
N ALA A 16 -34.66 -34.94 7.99
CA ALA A 16 -34.12 -34.72 9.32
C ALA A 16 -32.60 -34.96 9.41
N ALA A 17 -32.07 -35.96 8.70
CA ALA A 17 -30.65 -36.29 8.75
C ALA A 17 -29.80 -35.23 8.05
N LEU A 18 -30.22 -34.78 6.87
CA LEU A 18 -29.55 -33.70 6.14
C LEU A 18 -29.65 -32.37 6.88
N ALA A 19 -30.83 -32.02 7.41
CA ALA A 19 -31.02 -30.79 8.18
C ALA A 19 -30.15 -30.78 9.45
N GLU A 20 -30.03 -31.91 10.15
CA GLU A 20 -29.16 -32.03 11.32
C GLU A 20 -27.68 -31.95 10.94
N ARG A 21 -27.26 -32.60 9.85
CA ARG A 21 -25.89 -32.47 9.30
C ARG A 21 -25.55 -31.00 9.04
N ILE A 22 -26.42 -30.28 8.34
CA ILE A 22 -26.27 -28.84 8.05
C ILE A 22 -26.13 -28.06 9.37
N ARG A 23 -27.08 -28.19 10.30
CA ARG A 23 -27.02 -27.48 11.59
C ARG A 23 -25.74 -27.78 12.36
N ASN A 24 -25.27 -29.04 12.35
CA ASN A 24 -24.04 -29.43 13.03
C ASN A 24 -22.79 -28.83 12.38
N LYS A 25 -22.68 -28.84 11.05
CA LYS A 25 -21.54 -28.25 10.34
C LYS A 25 -21.44 -26.73 10.54
N PHE A 26 -22.57 -26.03 10.63
CA PHE A 26 -22.60 -24.57 10.89
C PHE A 26 -22.49 -24.18 12.37
N LYS A 27 -22.35 -25.13 13.31
CA LYS A 27 -21.84 -24.83 14.67
C LYS A 27 -20.34 -24.51 14.67
N ILE A 28 -19.64 -24.91 13.61
CA ILE A 28 -18.24 -24.60 13.33
C ILE A 28 -18.22 -23.52 12.26
N LYS A 29 -17.20 -22.65 12.24
CA LYS A 29 -16.99 -21.75 11.09
C LYS A 29 -16.84 -22.59 9.82
N ASN A 30 -17.73 -22.38 8.86
CA ASN A 30 -17.79 -23.17 7.64
C ASN A 30 -18.13 -22.32 6.42
N THR A 31 -17.19 -22.27 5.48
CA THR A 31 -17.35 -21.65 4.16
C THR A 31 -16.95 -22.63 3.05
N CYS A 32 -17.00 -23.94 3.33
CA CYS A 32 -16.78 -24.99 2.34
C CYS A 32 -18.09 -25.27 1.61
N GLY A 33 -18.15 -25.07 0.30
CA GLY A 33 -19.39 -25.13 -0.46
C GLY A 33 -20.32 -23.93 -0.22
N TYR A 34 -21.61 -24.09 -0.54
CA TYR A 34 -22.63 -23.06 -0.29
C TYR A 34 -23.08 -23.03 1.17
N SER A 35 -23.57 -21.87 1.61
CA SER A 35 -24.23 -21.67 2.92
C SER A 35 -25.57 -22.40 3.01
N LEU A 36 -25.54 -23.74 3.07
CA LEU A 36 -26.73 -24.60 3.10
C LEU A 36 -27.62 -24.36 4.31
N ASN A 37 -27.11 -23.76 5.40
CA ASN A 37 -27.94 -23.34 6.53
C ASN A 37 -29.02 -22.35 6.11
N ALA A 38 -28.84 -21.59 5.02
CA ALA A 38 -29.89 -20.77 4.45
C ALA A 38 -31.20 -21.55 4.21
N LEU A 39 -31.11 -22.82 3.79
CA LEU A 39 -32.27 -23.68 3.52
C LEU A 39 -32.92 -24.23 4.79
N VAL A 40 -32.23 -24.17 5.93
CA VAL A 40 -32.70 -24.75 7.20
C VAL A 40 -33.15 -23.67 8.18
N ASP A 41 -32.48 -22.52 8.17
CA ASP A 41 -32.70 -21.41 9.09
C ASP A 41 -33.85 -20.49 8.63
N TYR A 42 -34.17 -20.48 7.34
CA TYR A 42 -35.17 -19.59 6.75
C TYR A 42 -36.28 -20.34 5.99
N GLU A 43 -37.50 -19.81 6.08
CA GLU A 43 -38.66 -20.30 5.34
C GLU A 43 -39.01 -19.42 4.13
N ASP A 44 -38.78 -18.11 4.22
CA ASP A 44 -38.99 -17.17 3.12
C ASP A 44 -37.93 -17.40 2.02
N PRO A 45 -38.32 -17.75 0.77
CA PRO A 45 -37.38 -17.93 -0.32
C PRO A 45 -36.53 -16.69 -0.64
N PHE A 46 -36.98 -15.49 -0.28
CA PHE A 46 -36.16 -14.28 -0.43
C PHE A 46 -35.03 -14.21 0.59
N GLU A 47 -35.27 -14.56 1.85
CA GLU A 47 -34.23 -14.68 2.87
C GLU A 47 -33.24 -15.81 2.54
N ILE A 48 -33.74 -16.96 2.05
CA ILE A 48 -32.91 -18.06 1.55
C ILE A 48 -31.97 -17.54 0.45
N LEU A 49 -32.52 -16.82 -0.54
CA LEU A 49 -31.76 -16.24 -1.63
C LEU A 49 -30.65 -15.31 -1.11
N GLN A 50 -30.98 -14.37 -0.22
CA GLN A 50 -30.01 -13.44 0.35
C GLN A 50 -28.84 -14.16 1.03
N HIS A 51 -29.14 -15.19 1.82
CA HIS A 51 -28.13 -15.92 2.59
C HIS A 51 -27.32 -16.90 1.74
N LEU A 52 -27.87 -17.44 0.65
CA LEU A 52 -27.10 -18.24 -0.32
C LEU A 52 -26.11 -17.39 -1.12
N MET A 53 -26.40 -16.10 -1.35
CA MET A 53 -25.48 -15.20 -2.06
C MET A 53 -24.21 -14.94 -1.26
N ILE A 54 -24.29 -14.93 0.07
CA ILE A 54 -23.17 -14.76 0.99
C ILE A 54 -22.28 -16.02 0.90
N GLY A 55 -20.98 -15.83 0.60
CA GLY A 55 -20.05 -16.96 0.43
C GLY A 55 -20.18 -17.71 -0.90
N SER A 56 -21.03 -17.27 -1.83
CA SER A 56 -21.19 -17.92 -3.15
C SER A 56 -19.99 -17.79 -4.10
N GLU A 57 -18.97 -17.01 -3.73
CA GLU A 57 -17.74 -16.79 -4.51
C GLU A 57 -18.00 -16.38 -5.98
N GLY A 58 -19.08 -15.64 -6.22
CA GLY A 58 -19.45 -15.17 -7.55
C GLY A 58 -20.03 -16.26 -8.47
N THR A 59 -20.35 -17.44 -7.93
CA THR A 59 -20.90 -18.57 -8.71
C THR A 59 -22.42 -18.52 -8.84
N LEU A 60 -23.11 -17.72 -8.02
CA LEU A 60 -24.57 -17.54 -8.05
C LEU A 60 -25.00 -16.15 -8.56
N GLY A 61 -24.08 -15.18 -8.58
CA GLY A 61 -24.34 -13.83 -9.12
C GLY A 61 -23.24 -12.83 -8.77
N PHE A 62 -23.40 -11.60 -9.27
CA PHE A 62 -22.53 -10.47 -8.96
C PHE A 62 -23.20 -9.54 -7.95
N ILE A 63 -22.53 -9.27 -6.84
CA ILE A 63 -23.01 -8.33 -5.81
C ILE A 63 -22.45 -6.94 -6.14
N ALA A 64 -23.33 -6.03 -6.57
CA ALA A 64 -22.94 -4.66 -6.92
C ALA A 64 -22.87 -3.73 -5.70
N GLU A 65 -23.76 -3.92 -4.73
CA GLU A 65 -23.91 -3.06 -3.55
C GLU A 65 -24.26 -3.89 -2.33
N ILE A 66 -23.82 -3.45 -1.14
CA ILE A 66 -24.05 -4.11 0.14
C ILE A 66 -24.38 -3.04 1.17
N THR A 67 -25.42 -3.28 1.98
CA THR A 67 -25.70 -2.50 3.19
C THR A 67 -25.28 -3.32 4.41
N TYR A 68 -24.41 -2.77 5.26
CA TYR A 68 -23.94 -3.43 6.47
C TYR A 68 -24.68 -2.91 7.70
N HIS A 69 -25.00 -3.82 8.63
CA HIS A 69 -25.39 -3.46 9.99
C HIS A 69 -24.13 -3.20 10.82
N THR A 70 -23.85 -1.94 11.12
CA THR A 70 -22.67 -1.54 11.92
C THR A 70 -22.92 -1.73 13.42
N VAL A 71 -21.88 -2.13 14.15
CA VAL A 71 -21.92 -2.25 15.62
C VAL A 71 -21.04 -1.19 16.27
N GLU A 72 -21.27 -0.94 17.56
CA GLU A 72 -20.45 0.00 18.34
C GLU A 72 -19.01 -0.51 18.51
N GLU A 73 -18.03 0.36 18.29
CA GLU A 73 -16.63 0.07 18.56
C GLU A 73 -16.25 0.58 19.95
N HIS A 74 -16.05 -0.35 20.88
CA HIS A 74 -15.71 -0.06 22.27
C HIS A 74 -14.38 0.72 22.38
N ALA A 75 -14.41 1.86 23.08
CA ALA A 75 -13.27 2.77 23.20
C ALA A 75 -12.13 2.24 24.09
N HIS A 76 -12.46 1.38 25.06
CA HIS A 76 -11.48 0.85 26.02
C HIS A 76 -11.11 -0.58 25.65
N LYS A 77 -9.82 -0.84 25.47
CA LYS A 77 -9.28 -2.15 25.08
C LYS A 77 -8.08 -2.49 25.95
N ALA A 78 -7.88 -3.77 26.21
CA ALA A 78 -6.65 -4.25 26.80
C ALA A 78 -6.21 -5.54 26.13
N THR A 79 -4.90 -5.67 25.91
CA THR A 79 -4.31 -6.80 25.20
C THR A 79 -3.16 -7.40 25.99
N ALA A 80 -3.04 -8.72 26.00
CA ALA A 80 -1.93 -9.45 26.60
C ALA A 80 -1.35 -10.45 25.59
N LEU A 81 -0.02 -10.54 25.55
CA LEU A 81 0.70 -11.63 24.88
C LEU A 81 1.10 -12.67 25.93
N MET A 82 0.53 -13.87 25.83
CA MET A 82 0.74 -14.98 26.75
C MET A 82 1.62 -16.02 26.07
N ILE A 83 2.72 -16.43 26.70
CA ILE A 83 3.67 -17.39 26.15
C ILE A 83 3.60 -18.70 26.93
N PHE A 84 3.48 -19.81 26.21
CA PHE A 84 3.30 -21.16 26.75
C PHE A 84 4.48 -22.06 26.36
N SER A 85 4.70 -23.13 27.14
CA SER A 85 5.75 -24.13 26.89
C SER A 85 5.56 -24.86 25.57
N ASP A 86 4.30 -25.07 25.18
CA ASP A 86 3.91 -25.84 24.02
C ASP A 86 2.55 -25.42 23.46
N ILE A 87 2.32 -25.79 22.20
CA ILE A 87 1.09 -25.50 21.46
C ILE A 87 -0.15 -26.14 22.08
N LYS A 88 0.01 -27.30 22.73
CA LYS A 88 -1.08 -28.02 23.39
C LYS A 88 -1.60 -27.21 24.58
N THR A 89 -0.70 -26.75 25.44
CA THR A 89 -1.03 -25.92 26.61
C THR A 89 -1.67 -24.60 26.17
N ALA A 90 -1.18 -23.98 25.09
CA ALA A 90 -1.82 -22.80 24.51
C ALA A 90 -3.27 -23.10 24.05
N CYS A 91 -3.50 -24.21 23.33
CA CYS A 91 -4.85 -24.61 22.90
C CYS A 91 -5.78 -24.93 24.08
N GLU A 92 -5.27 -25.54 25.15
CA GLU A 92 -6.05 -25.79 26.38
C GLU A 92 -6.46 -24.49 27.06
N ALA A 93 -5.58 -23.48 27.06
CA ALA A 93 -5.91 -22.14 27.55
C ALA A 93 -7.04 -21.49 26.73
N VAL A 94 -7.08 -21.71 25.41
CA VAL A 94 -8.17 -21.23 24.54
C VAL A 94 -9.53 -21.81 24.98
N ALA A 95 -9.57 -23.09 25.33
CA ALA A 95 -10.80 -23.73 25.81
C ALA A 95 -11.32 -23.08 27.10
N VAL A 96 -10.42 -22.69 28.02
CA VAL A 96 -10.76 -21.90 29.21
C VAL A 96 -11.31 -20.52 28.81
N LEU A 97 -10.58 -19.80 27.95
CA LEU A 97 -10.91 -18.45 27.48
C LEU A 97 -12.23 -18.36 26.72
N LYS A 98 -12.70 -19.46 26.10
CA LYS A 98 -13.96 -19.50 25.35
C LYS A 98 -15.19 -19.08 26.15
N SER A 99 -15.16 -19.26 27.47
CA SER A 99 -16.23 -18.90 28.40
C SER A 99 -16.00 -17.56 29.12
N GLN A 100 -14.94 -16.83 28.77
CA GLN A 100 -14.50 -15.60 29.42
C GLN A 100 -14.84 -14.36 28.55
N PRO A 101 -14.84 -13.14 29.11
CA PRO A 101 -15.17 -11.92 28.36
C PRO A 101 -14.01 -11.45 27.47
N VAL A 102 -13.59 -12.29 26.52
CA VAL A 102 -12.56 -11.98 25.52
C VAL A 102 -13.19 -11.58 24.19
N ALA A 103 -12.59 -10.61 23.51
CA ALA A 103 -12.98 -10.17 22.19
C ALA A 103 -12.21 -10.90 21.08
N ALA A 104 -10.94 -11.24 21.33
CA ALA A 104 -10.10 -12.00 20.42
C ALA A 104 -9.11 -12.89 21.18
N VAL A 105 -8.81 -14.05 20.60
CA VAL A 105 -7.74 -14.95 21.04
C VAL A 105 -7.05 -15.50 19.79
N GLU A 106 -5.85 -15.00 19.51
CA GLU A 106 -5.06 -15.37 18.35
C GLU A 106 -3.91 -16.28 18.76
N LEU A 107 -3.85 -17.48 18.17
CA LEU A 107 -2.76 -18.44 18.40
C LEU A 107 -1.62 -18.22 17.42
N MET A 108 -0.39 -18.41 17.89
CA MET A 108 0.84 -18.36 17.10
C MET A 108 1.78 -19.47 17.57
N ASP A 109 2.16 -20.38 16.68
CA ASP A 109 3.15 -21.42 16.97
C ASP A 109 4.60 -20.89 17.03
N ARG A 110 5.55 -21.76 17.39
CA ARG A 110 6.97 -21.35 17.47
C ARG A 110 7.50 -20.80 16.15
N ALA A 111 7.13 -21.43 15.03
CA ALA A 111 7.58 -21.03 13.70
C ALA A 111 7.05 -19.64 13.32
N SER A 112 5.80 -19.32 13.68
CA SER A 112 5.22 -17.97 13.57
C SER A 112 6.05 -16.95 14.33
N LEU A 113 6.35 -17.21 15.61
CA LEU A 113 7.15 -16.30 16.44
C LEU A 113 8.57 -16.12 15.90
N ARG A 114 9.17 -17.19 15.38
CA ARG A 114 10.51 -17.15 14.75
C ARG A 114 10.53 -16.27 13.52
N SER A 115 9.46 -16.31 12.73
CA SER A 115 9.39 -15.53 11.49
C SER A 115 9.48 -14.02 11.72
N VAL A 116 9.25 -13.54 12.95
CA VAL A 116 9.26 -12.12 13.31
C VAL A 116 10.34 -11.74 14.32
N GLU A 117 11.04 -12.69 14.97
CA GLU A 117 11.95 -12.43 16.11
C GLU A 117 13.14 -11.50 15.79
N ASP A 118 13.52 -11.36 14.52
CA ASP A 118 14.56 -10.44 14.04
C ASP A 118 14.05 -9.06 13.60
N LYS A 119 12.74 -8.80 13.67
CA LYS A 119 12.19 -7.51 13.26
C LYS A 119 12.53 -6.40 14.28
N PRO A 120 12.82 -5.17 13.83
CA PRO A 120 13.03 -4.04 14.73
C PRO A 120 11.85 -3.85 15.69
N GLY A 121 12.15 -3.66 16.97
CA GLY A 121 11.15 -3.44 18.02
C GLY A 121 10.56 -4.72 18.65
N MET A 122 10.98 -5.91 18.21
CA MET A 122 10.57 -7.17 18.85
C MET A 122 11.32 -7.41 20.18
N PRO A 123 10.66 -8.01 21.19
CA PRO A 123 11.31 -8.31 22.46
C PRO A 123 12.47 -9.30 22.32
N ALA A 124 13.60 -9.02 22.98
CA ALA A 124 14.79 -9.87 22.90
C ALA A 124 14.53 -11.34 23.30
N TYR A 125 13.63 -11.56 24.28
CA TYR A 125 13.29 -12.89 24.78
C TYR A 125 12.65 -13.80 23.72
N PHE A 126 12.15 -13.28 22.59
CA PHE A 126 11.61 -14.11 21.51
C PHE A 126 12.65 -15.12 21.00
N LYS A 127 13.92 -14.72 20.97
CA LYS A 127 15.04 -15.55 20.52
C LYS A 127 15.42 -16.63 21.53
N GLU A 128 15.00 -16.48 22.77
CA GLU A 128 15.29 -17.39 23.88
C GLU A 128 14.15 -18.39 24.10
N LEU A 129 13.05 -18.29 23.35
CA LEU A 129 11.90 -19.18 23.49
C LEU A 129 12.24 -20.61 23.06
N PRO A 130 11.81 -21.64 23.84
CA PRO A 130 11.95 -23.04 23.47
C PRO A 130 11.37 -23.36 22.08
N GLU A 131 11.90 -24.41 21.45
CA GLU A 131 11.44 -24.86 20.12
C GLU A 131 9.97 -25.32 20.10
N THR A 132 9.43 -25.69 21.26
CA THR A 132 8.03 -26.09 21.41
C THR A 132 7.09 -24.90 21.66
N ALA A 133 7.61 -23.73 22.01
CA ALA A 133 6.82 -22.63 22.56
C ALA A 133 5.70 -22.16 21.63
N ALA A 134 4.62 -21.69 22.23
CA ALA A 134 3.49 -21.10 21.52
C ALA A 134 3.01 -19.84 22.24
N ALA A 135 2.29 -18.98 21.54
CA ALA A 135 1.74 -17.77 22.11
C ALA A 135 0.26 -17.61 21.82
N LEU A 136 -0.45 -16.97 22.76
CA LEU A 136 -1.77 -16.41 22.55
C LEU A 136 -1.71 -14.89 22.66
N LEU A 137 -2.25 -14.19 21.67
CA LEU A 137 -2.57 -12.77 21.78
C LEU A 137 -4.05 -12.64 22.14
N VAL A 138 -4.32 -12.16 23.36
CA VAL A 138 -5.68 -12.08 23.92
C VAL A 138 -6.06 -10.62 24.07
N GLU A 139 -7.20 -10.22 23.48
CA GLU A 139 -7.77 -8.89 23.62
C GLU A 139 -9.15 -8.95 24.28
N THR A 140 -9.44 -7.97 25.13
CA THR A 140 -10.78 -7.69 25.66
C THR A 140 -11.12 -6.21 25.48
N ARG A 141 -12.41 -5.88 25.40
CA ARG A 141 -12.90 -4.52 25.10
C ARG A 141 -14.21 -4.21 25.81
N ALA A 142 -14.32 -2.98 26.32
CA ALA A 142 -15.49 -2.52 27.08
C ALA A 142 -15.84 -1.05 26.77
N LEU A 143 -17.08 -0.68 27.12
CA LEU A 143 -17.61 0.68 26.94
C LEU A 143 -16.90 1.70 27.85
N ASP A 144 -16.40 1.28 29.02
CA ASP A 144 -15.72 2.13 29.99
C ASP A 144 -14.54 1.39 30.67
N ALA A 145 -13.64 2.16 31.29
CA ALA A 145 -12.45 1.64 31.95
C ALA A 145 -12.75 0.72 33.16
N PRO A 146 -13.73 1.02 34.05
CA PRO A 146 -14.11 0.09 35.12
C PRO A 146 -14.55 -1.29 34.63
N ALA A 147 -15.38 -1.34 33.58
CA ALA A 147 -15.82 -2.60 32.97
C ALA A 147 -14.64 -3.35 32.35
N LEU A 148 -13.72 -2.65 31.66
CA LEU A 148 -12.50 -3.25 31.13
C LEU A 148 -11.66 -3.90 32.24
N ASN A 149 -11.43 -3.18 33.34
CA ASN A 149 -10.66 -3.69 34.47
C ASN A 149 -11.29 -4.93 35.12
N ALA A 150 -12.63 -4.96 35.23
CA ALA A 150 -13.35 -6.13 35.71
C ALA A 150 -13.18 -7.34 34.78
N GLN A 151 -13.29 -7.14 33.46
CA GLN A 151 -13.06 -8.19 32.47
C GLN A 151 -11.62 -8.74 32.54
N VAL A 152 -10.62 -7.85 32.63
CA VAL A 152 -9.20 -8.21 32.80
C VAL A 152 -8.99 -9.06 34.06
N ALA A 153 -9.59 -8.66 35.19
CA ALA A 153 -9.50 -9.42 36.44
C ALA A 153 -10.11 -10.82 36.30
N THR A 154 -11.31 -10.93 35.72
CA THR A 154 -11.98 -12.22 35.45
C THR A 154 -11.11 -13.13 34.58
N ILE A 155 -10.58 -12.63 33.46
CA ILE A 155 -9.73 -13.40 32.55
C ILE A 155 -8.46 -13.87 33.27
N THR A 156 -7.82 -12.97 34.03
CA THR A 156 -6.59 -13.28 34.76
C THR A 156 -6.82 -14.36 35.82
N THR A 157 -7.94 -14.29 36.56
CA THR A 157 -8.31 -15.33 37.52
C THR A 157 -8.59 -16.68 36.83
N ALA A 158 -9.29 -16.69 35.70
CA ALA A 158 -9.60 -17.92 34.97
C ALA A 158 -8.34 -18.65 34.47
N LEU A 159 -7.28 -17.90 34.12
CA LEU A 159 -6.01 -18.44 33.64
C LEU A 159 -4.97 -18.68 34.75
N ALA A 160 -5.27 -18.40 36.02
CA ALA A 160 -4.29 -18.48 37.11
C ALA A 160 -3.67 -19.88 37.28
N ALA A 161 -4.40 -20.93 36.91
CA ALA A 161 -3.93 -22.32 36.96
C ALA A 161 -3.21 -22.78 35.68
N THR A 162 -3.19 -21.95 34.63
CA THR A 162 -2.58 -22.30 33.35
C THR A 162 -1.11 -21.89 33.34
N PRO A 163 -0.16 -22.84 33.21
CA PRO A 163 1.26 -22.51 33.24
C PRO A 163 1.66 -21.70 32.01
N THR A 164 2.39 -20.61 32.24
CA THR A 164 3.00 -19.76 31.21
C THR A 164 4.51 -19.74 31.39
N LEU A 165 5.27 -19.57 30.30
CA LEU A 165 6.74 -19.46 30.36
C LEU A 165 7.18 -18.11 30.96
N LEU A 166 6.38 -17.08 30.76
CA LEU A 166 6.61 -15.73 31.27
C LEU A 166 5.30 -15.22 31.89
N PRO A 167 5.36 -14.45 32.99
CA PRO A 167 4.20 -13.74 33.49
C PRO A 167 3.60 -12.86 32.40
N PHE A 168 2.27 -12.87 32.27
CA PHE A 168 1.56 -12.02 31.32
C PHE A 168 0.88 -10.86 32.06
N GLN A 169 0.74 -9.73 31.35
CA GLN A 169 0.00 -8.57 31.82
C GLN A 169 -0.80 -7.99 30.66
N PHE A 170 -2.04 -7.58 30.94
CA PHE A 170 -2.84 -6.80 30.02
C PHE A 170 -2.36 -5.34 29.99
N THR A 171 -2.16 -4.79 28.81
CA THR A 171 -1.90 -3.37 28.59
C THR A 171 -3.06 -2.70 27.89
N ASP A 172 -3.52 -1.57 28.42
CA ASP A 172 -4.56 -0.70 27.85
C ASP A 172 -3.97 0.49 27.08
N ARG A 173 -2.63 0.55 26.97
CA ARG A 173 -1.92 1.63 26.29
C ARG A 173 -1.96 1.43 24.77
N PRO A 174 -2.51 2.37 23.99
CA PRO A 174 -2.63 2.24 22.53
C PRO A 174 -1.35 1.89 21.79
N GLU A 175 -0.25 2.53 22.17
CA GLU A 175 1.07 2.29 21.59
C GLU A 175 1.63 0.90 21.88
N GLU A 176 1.26 0.28 23.00
CA GLU A 176 1.72 -1.05 23.39
C GLU A 176 0.88 -2.14 22.73
N PHE A 177 -0.45 -2.08 22.85
CA PHE A 177 -1.30 -3.10 22.22
C PHE A 177 -1.22 -3.05 20.69
N THR A 178 -1.00 -1.86 20.08
CA THR A 178 -0.79 -1.74 18.63
C THR A 178 0.49 -2.47 18.20
N ARG A 179 1.56 -2.41 19.00
CA ARG A 179 2.79 -3.16 18.72
C ARG A 179 2.56 -4.66 18.84
N LEU A 180 1.79 -5.12 19.83
CA LEU A 180 1.45 -6.54 19.98
C LEU A 180 0.62 -7.04 18.79
N TRP A 181 -0.38 -6.28 18.34
CA TRP A 181 -1.16 -6.63 17.14
C TRP A 181 -0.33 -6.61 15.86
N ALA A 182 0.66 -5.73 15.75
CA ALA A 182 1.58 -5.72 14.61
C ALA A 182 2.38 -7.03 14.47
N ILE A 183 2.64 -7.74 15.57
CA ILE A 183 3.26 -9.08 15.55
C ILE A 183 2.35 -10.04 14.77
N ARG A 184 1.09 -10.15 15.19
CA ARG A 184 0.08 -11.04 14.61
C ARG A 184 -0.24 -10.70 13.15
N GLN A 185 -0.34 -9.41 12.82
CA GLN A 185 -0.59 -8.94 11.45
C GLN A 185 0.62 -9.17 10.53
N GLY A 186 1.83 -9.14 11.10
CA GLY A 186 3.08 -9.27 10.36
C GLY A 186 3.49 -10.71 10.00
N LEU A 187 2.80 -11.75 10.50
CA LEU A 187 3.18 -13.16 10.35
C LEU A 187 3.17 -13.64 8.90
N PHE A 188 2.02 -13.55 8.21
CA PHE A 188 1.87 -14.01 6.83
C PHE A 188 2.86 -13.33 5.88
N PRO A 189 3.03 -11.99 5.91
CA PRO A 189 4.07 -11.34 5.14
C PRO A 189 5.49 -11.77 5.52
N SER A 190 5.76 -12.05 6.79
CA SER A 190 7.08 -12.51 7.24
C SER A 190 7.48 -13.82 6.58
N VAL A 191 6.59 -14.82 6.66
CA VAL A 191 6.83 -16.13 6.01
C VAL A 191 6.96 -15.97 4.51
N GLY A 192 6.09 -15.14 3.92
CA GLY A 192 6.19 -14.74 2.53
C GLY A 192 7.57 -14.18 2.18
N SER A 193 8.12 -13.27 2.99
CA SER A 193 9.43 -12.66 2.73
C SER A 193 10.61 -13.61 2.99
N ALA A 194 10.47 -14.57 3.90
CA ALA A 194 11.55 -15.49 4.31
C ALA A 194 11.64 -16.73 3.42
N ARG A 195 10.62 -17.01 2.59
CA ARG A 195 10.58 -18.16 1.71
C ARG A 195 11.72 -18.17 0.69
N ALA A 196 12.10 -19.37 0.24
CA ALA A 196 13.04 -19.52 -0.86
C ALA A 196 12.49 -18.91 -2.17
N THR A 197 13.34 -18.20 -2.91
CA THR A 197 12.97 -17.69 -4.24
C THR A 197 12.51 -18.85 -5.14
N GLY A 198 11.44 -18.62 -5.90
CA GLY A 198 10.82 -19.66 -6.73
C GLY A 198 9.64 -20.38 -6.08
N THR A 199 9.47 -20.28 -4.75
CA THR A 199 8.33 -20.91 -4.06
C THR A 199 7.10 -20.02 -4.03
N THR A 200 5.94 -20.68 -3.94
CA THR A 200 4.62 -20.05 -3.83
C THR A 200 4.15 -20.12 -2.39
N VAL A 201 3.58 -19.03 -1.87
CA VAL A 201 2.98 -19.03 -0.54
C VAL A 201 1.56 -19.56 -0.67
N ILE A 202 1.28 -20.71 -0.08
CA ILE A 202 -0.06 -21.26 0.02
C ILE A 202 -0.51 -21.08 1.48
N ILE A 203 -1.65 -20.44 1.66
CA ILE A 203 -2.31 -20.29 2.95
C ILE A 203 -3.66 -21.01 2.89
N GLU A 204 -3.87 -21.90 3.84
CA GLU A 204 -5.11 -22.63 4.02
C GLU A 204 -5.59 -22.44 5.45
N ASP A 205 -6.87 -22.70 5.67
CA ASP A 205 -7.57 -22.47 6.92
C ASP A 205 -8.53 -23.63 7.19
N VAL A 206 -8.49 -24.15 8.41
CA VAL A 206 -9.35 -25.26 8.85
C VAL A 206 -9.98 -24.90 10.18
N ALA A 207 -11.17 -25.43 10.45
CA ALA A 207 -11.82 -25.23 11.74
C ALA A 207 -12.31 -26.53 12.37
N VAL A 208 -12.13 -26.65 13.67
CA VAL A 208 -12.65 -27.76 14.49
C VAL A 208 -13.34 -27.18 15.73
N PRO A 209 -14.20 -27.96 16.41
CA PRO A 209 -14.68 -27.57 17.73
C PRO A 209 -13.49 -27.25 18.67
N VAL A 210 -13.56 -26.14 19.41
CA VAL A 210 -12.46 -25.67 20.29
C VAL A 210 -11.87 -26.76 21.20
N PRO A 211 -12.64 -27.69 21.80
CA PRO A 211 -12.07 -28.78 22.60
C PRO A 211 -11.13 -29.73 21.85
N GLN A 212 -11.22 -29.78 20.51
CA GLN A 212 -10.40 -30.65 19.65
C GLN A 212 -9.19 -29.90 19.06
N LEU A 213 -9.09 -28.58 19.26
CA LEU A 213 -8.08 -27.71 18.67
C LEU A 213 -6.65 -28.18 18.94
N ALA A 214 -6.37 -28.59 20.19
CA ALA A 214 -5.05 -29.06 20.60
C ALA A 214 -4.62 -30.32 19.83
N ALA A 215 -5.51 -31.31 19.75
CA ALA A 215 -5.22 -32.57 19.07
C ALA A 215 -5.04 -32.34 17.56
N MET A 216 -5.93 -31.57 16.93
CA MET A 216 -5.85 -31.27 15.50
C MET A 216 -4.55 -30.52 15.15
N THR A 217 -4.14 -29.58 15.99
CA THR A 217 -2.90 -28.81 15.76
C THR A 217 -1.67 -29.69 15.79
N LEU A 218 -1.61 -30.66 16.73
CA LEU A 218 -0.50 -31.61 16.83
C LEU A 218 -0.44 -32.55 15.63
N ASP A 219 -1.59 -33.06 15.18
CA ASP A 219 -1.64 -33.90 13.98
C ASP A 219 -1.23 -33.11 12.72
N LEU A 220 -1.65 -31.84 12.61
CA LEU A 220 -1.25 -30.97 11.50
C LEU A 220 0.27 -30.72 11.50
N GLN A 221 0.89 -30.50 12.67
CA GLN A 221 2.35 -30.42 12.79
C GLN A 221 3.03 -31.71 12.34
N ALA A 222 2.49 -32.88 12.72
CA ALA A 222 3.02 -34.17 12.27
C ALA A 222 2.93 -34.34 10.74
N LEU A 223 1.90 -33.80 10.09
CA LEU A 223 1.80 -33.78 8.62
C LEU A 223 2.86 -32.87 7.99
N PHE A 224 3.18 -31.71 8.57
CA PHE A 224 4.30 -30.89 8.07
C PHE A 224 5.62 -31.64 8.13
N ASP A 225 5.89 -32.34 9.23
CA ASP A 225 7.11 -33.13 9.39
C ASP A 225 7.15 -34.29 8.39
N LYS A 226 6.03 -35.04 8.26
CA LYS A 226 5.91 -36.15 7.32
C LYS A 226 6.17 -35.74 5.87
N HIS A 227 5.64 -34.59 5.44
CA HIS A 227 5.79 -34.10 4.06
C HIS A 227 7.00 -33.16 3.87
N GLY A 228 7.81 -32.94 4.91
CA GLY A 228 9.00 -32.09 4.82
C GLY A 228 8.69 -30.61 4.54
N TYR A 229 7.55 -30.10 5.03
CA TYR A 229 7.21 -28.68 5.03
C TYR A 229 7.76 -28.00 6.29
N THR A 230 9.08 -28.12 6.49
CA THR A 230 9.78 -27.52 7.63
C THR A 230 9.68 -25.99 7.59
N GLY A 231 9.43 -25.37 8.75
CA GLY A 231 9.25 -23.92 8.85
C GLY A 231 7.88 -23.42 8.40
N SER A 232 6.92 -24.31 8.16
CA SER A 232 5.50 -23.94 8.05
C SER A 232 5.02 -23.37 9.37
N ILE A 233 4.10 -22.43 9.29
CA ILE A 233 3.56 -21.75 10.47
C ILE A 233 2.09 -22.07 10.64
N ILE A 234 1.66 -22.17 11.90
CA ILE A 234 0.26 -22.24 12.31
C ILE A 234 -0.08 -21.00 13.14
N PHE A 235 -1.12 -20.29 12.72
CA PHE A 235 -1.66 -19.16 13.46
C PHE A 235 -3.15 -18.99 13.17
N GLY A 236 -3.92 -18.36 14.04
CA GLY A 236 -5.32 -18.08 13.69
C GLY A 236 -6.24 -17.76 14.86
N HIS A 237 -7.51 -17.67 14.51
CA HIS A 237 -8.63 -17.28 15.36
C HIS A 237 -9.05 -18.44 16.28
N ALA A 238 -8.21 -18.73 17.27
CA ALA A 238 -8.34 -19.90 18.14
C ALA A 238 -9.69 -19.93 18.91
N LEU A 239 -10.25 -18.77 19.26
CA LEU A 239 -11.57 -18.66 19.90
C LEU A 239 -12.72 -19.26 19.06
N ALA A 240 -12.55 -19.30 17.73
CA ALA A 240 -13.48 -19.90 16.79
C ALA A 240 -13.09 -21.33 16.37
N GLY A 241 -12.00 -21.87 16.95
CA GLY A 241 -11.42 -23.14 16.54
C GLY A 241 -10.84 -23.11 15.12
N ASN A 242 -10.64 -21.92 14.54
CA ASN A 242 -10.11 -21.71 13.19
C ASN A 242 -8.60 -21.47 13.26
N LEU A 243 -7.81 -22.30 12.57
CA LEU A 243 -6.38 -22.13 12.41
C LEU A 243 -6.01 -22.06 10.94
N HIS A 244 -5.10 -21.15 10.64
CA HIS A 244 -4.46 -21.02 9.34
C HIS A 244 -3.11 -21.72 9.37
N PHE A 245 -2.75 -22.35 8.26
CA PHE A 245 -1.40 -22.80 8.04
C PHE A 245 -0.84 -22.29 6.73
N VAL A 246 0.49 -22.15 6.70
CA VAL A 246 1.20 -21.63 5.53
C VAL A 246 2.34 -22.56 5.14
N ILE A 247 2.31 -23.01 3.88
CA ILE A 247 3.37 -23.82 3.27
C ILE A 247 3.95 -23.10 2.05
N THR A 248 5.17 -23.47 1.64
CA THR A 248 5.88 -22.80 0.53
C THR A 248 6.41 -23.74 -0.56
N PRO A 249 5.54 -24.49 -1.27
CA PRO A 249 5.95 -25.41 -2.34
C PRO A 249 6.54 -24.68 -3.56
N ASN A 250 7.44 -25.35 -4.28
CA ASN A 250 7.95 -24.88 -5.57
C ASN A 250 7.26 -25.58 -6.75
N PHE A 251 6.18 -25.00 -7.25
CA PHE A 251 5.40 -25.56 -8.37
C PHE A 251 6.10 -25.53 -9.74
N ALA A 252 7.35 -25.05 -9.83
CA ALA A 252 8.17 -25.31 -11.02
C ALA A 252 8.74 -26.74 -11.05
N LYS A 253 8.60 -27.51 -9.95
CA LYS A 253 9.08 -28.88 -9.82
C LYS A 253 7.88 -29.84 -9.72
N ALA A 254 7.82 -30.85 -10.59
CA ALA A 254 6.75 -31.84 -10.57
C ALA A 254 6.66 -32.60 -9.22
N ALA A 255 7.80 -32.96 -8.63
CA ALA A 255 7.86 -33.62 -7.33
C ALA A 255 7.23 -32.79 -6.19
N GLU A 256 7.33 -31.46 -6.26
CA GLU A 256 6.70 -30.57 -5.28
C GLU A 256 5.19 -30.50 -5.44
N THR A 257 4.70 -30.63 -6.68
CA THR A 257 3.26 -30.69 -6.96
C THR A 257 2.66 -31.99 -6.43
N GLU A 258 3.35 -33.12 -6.62
CA GLU A 258 2.92 -34.40 -6.05
C GLU A 258 2.97 -34.39 -4.52
N ARG A 259 4.01 -33.79 -3.94
CA ARG A 259 4.11 -33.60 -2.49
C ARG A 259 2.97 -32.75 -1.94
N TYR A 260 2.59 -31.69 -2.65
CA TYR A 260 1.45 -30.85 -2.32
C TYR A 260 0.12 -31.61 -2.38
N LYS A 261 -0.14 -32.35 -3.47
CA LYS A 261 -1.30 -33.23 -3.62
C LYS A 261 -1.45 -34.15 -2.40
N ASN A 262 -0.42 -34.95 -2.12
CA ASN A 262 -0.47 -35.94 -1.04
C ASN A 262 -0.65 -35.28 0.35
N PHE A 263 -0.04 -34.11 0.56
CA PHE A 263 -0.24 -33.36 1.80
C PHE A 263 -1.69 -32.85 1.94
N MET A 264 -2.25 -32.27 0.89
CA MET A 264 -3.63 -31.76 0.92
C MET A 264 -4.66 -32.88 1.08
N ASP A 265 -4.47 -34.01 0.40
CA ASP A 265 -5.32 -35.20 0.56
C ASP A 265 -5.35 -35.66 2.03
N GLU A 266 -4.18 -35.80 2.65
CA GLU A 266 -4.07 -36.22 4.06
C GLU A 266 -4.63 -35.19 5.04
N VAL A 267 -4.41 -33.89 4.81
CA VAL A 267 -5.03 -32.82 5.62
C VAL A 267 -6.55 -32.89 5.51
N CYS A 268 -7.10 -33.04 4.30
CA CYS A 268 -8.55 -33.06 4.11
C CYS A 268 -9.20 -34.27 4.80
N HIS A 269 -8.62 -35.46 4.62
CA HIS A 269 -9.07 -36.67 5.32
C HIS A 269 -8.90 -36.57 6.84
N MET A 270 -7.79 -36.02 7.34
CA MET A 270 -7.60 -35.79 8.76
C MET A 270 -8.70 -34.90 9.34
N ILE A 271 -8.99 -33.76 8.70
CA ILE A 271 -9.99 -32.81 9.20
C ILE A 271 -11.41 -33.40 9.14
N VAL A 272 -11.78 -34.05 8.03
CA VAL A 272 -13.13 -34.57 7.86
C VAL A 272 -13.35 -35.87 8.64
N ASP A 273 -12.50 -36.88 8.44
CA ASP A 273 -12.79 -38.22 8.95
C ASP A 273 -12.50 -38.34 10.45
N ARG A 274 -11.50 -37.63 10.98
CA ARG A 274 -11.11 -37.71 12.40
C ARG A 274 -11.78 -36.66 13.27
N TYR A 275 -11.98 -35.45 12.76
CA TYR A 275 -12.48 -34.31 13.54
C TYR A 275 -13.89 -33.86 13.15
N ASP A 276 -14.43 -34.34 12.03
CA ASP A 276 -15.65 -33.81 11.41
C ASP A 276 -15.61 -32.28 11.25
N GLY A 277 -14.40 -31.74 11.08
CA GLY A 277 -14.09 -30.32 11.01
C GLY A 277 -14.44 -29.70 9.66
N SER A 278 -14.32 -28.37 9.57
CA SER A 278 -14.47 -27.64 8.32
C SER A 278 -13.13 -27.56 7.59
N LEU A 279 -13.13 -27.88 6.30
CA LEU A 279 -11.98 -27.68 5.42
C LEU A 279 -11.73 -26.21 5.11
N LYS A 280 -12.74 -25.35 5.34
CA LYS A 280 -12.67 -23.90 5.14
C LYS A 280 -13.46 -23.14 6.18
N ALA A 281 -12.82 -22.21 6.86
CA ALA A 281 -13.44 -21.42 7.91
C ALA A 281 -13.82 -20.00 7.44
N GLU A 282 -12.97 -19.38 6.63
CA GLU A 282 -13.07 -17.96 6.24
C GLU A 282 -12.68 -17.70 4.79
N HIS A 283 -11.62 -18.31 4.25
CA HIS A 283 -11.07 -17.93 2.94
C HIS A 283 -11.91 -18.38 1.73
N GLY A 284 -12.98 -19.16 1.97
CA GLY A 284 -13.78 -19.78 0.93
C GLY A 284 -13.13 -21.04 0.34
N THR A 285 -13.92 -21.77 -0.43
CA THR A 285 -13.57 -23.03 -1.10
C THR A 285 -12.60 -22.80 -2.26
N GLY A 286 -12.85 -21.76 -3.06
CA GLY A 286 -12.05 -21.46 -4.24
C GLY A 286 -12.02 -22.64 -5.23
N ARG A 287 -10.90 -22.75 -5.96
CA ARG A 287 -10.58 -23.94 -6.77
C ARG A 287 -9.79 -24.99 -5.98
N ASN A 288 -9.15 -24.55 -4.90
CA ASN A 288 -8.17 -25.36 -4.19
C ASN A 288 -8.82 -26.44 -3.33
N ILE A 289 -9.97 -26.14 -2.71
CA ILE A 289 -10.73 -27.09 -1.90
C ILE A 289 -11.95 -27.66 -2.63
N ALA A 290 -12.32 -27.12 -3.80
CA ALA A 290 -13.51 -27.59 -4.54
C ALA A 290 -13.58 -29.12 -4.74
N PRO A 291 -12.46 -29.84 -5.05
CA PRO A 291 -12.48 -31.30 -5.16
C PRO A 291 -12.86 -32.06 -3.88
N PHE A 292 -12.76 -31.42 -2.71
CA PHE A 292 -12.96 -32.03 -1.39
C PHE A 292 -14.30 -31.63 -0.75
N VAL A 293 -15.15 -30.85 -1.44
CA VAL A 293 -16.45 -30.42 -0.90
C VAL A 293 -17.36 -31.61 -0.65
N GLU A 294 -17.37 -32.59 -1.56
CA GLU A 294 -18.13 -33.83 -1.35
C GLU A 294 -17.61 -34.65 -0.18
N LEU A 295 -16.28 -34.67 0.05
CA LEU A 295 -15.68 -35.34 1.21
C LEU A 295 -16.24 -34.76 2.50
N GLU A 296 -16.26 -33.43 2.65
CA GLU A 296 -16.76 -32.78 3.87
C GLU A 296 -18.28 -32.95 4.08
N TRP A 297 -19.06 -32.74 3.02
CA TRP A 297 -20.52 -32.63 3.12
C TRP A 297 -21.26 -33.94 2.92
N GLY A 298 -20.63 -34.90 2.25
CA GLY A 298 -21.26 -36.10 1.75
C GLY A 298 -22.07 -35.86 0.47
N GLN A 299 -22.29 -36.95 -0.27
CA GLN A 299 -22.90 -36.95 -1.60
C GLN A 299 -24.24 -36.21 -1.66
N GLN A 300 -25.11 -36.34 -0.66
CA GLN A 300 -26.44 -35.75 -0.68
C GLN A 300 -26.41 -34.22 -0.61
N ALA A 301 -25.65 -33.67 0.33
CA ALA A 301 -25.48 -32.22 0.46
C ALA A 301 -24.71 -31.64 -0.74
N TYR A 302 -23.72 -32.37 -1.26
CA TYR A 302 -23.01 -31.97 -2.47
C TYR A 302 -23.95 -31.87 -3.70
N ARG A 303 -24.85 -32.84 -3.90
CA ARG A 303 -25.88 -32.77 -4.96
C ARG A 303 -26.82 -31.59 -4.77
N LEU A 304 -27.22 -31.30 -3.53
CA LEU A 304 -28.03 -30.12 -3.21
C LEU A 304 -27.31 -28.82 -3.61
N MET A 305 -25.99 -28.74 -3.42
CA MET A 305 -25.21 -27.59 -3.90
C MET A 305 -25.23 -27.47 -5.42
N TRP A 306 -25.12 -28.59 -6.15
CA TRP A 306 -25.26 -28.61 -7.61
C TRP A 306 -26.66 -28.22 -8.09
N ASP A 307 -27.71 -28.62 -7.38
CA ASP A 307 -29.08 -28.21 -7.67
C ASP A 307 -29.24 -26.69 -7.51
N ILE A 308 -28.64 -26.11 -6.45
CA ILE A 308 -28.58 -24.65 -6.26
C ILE A 308 -27.81 -24.00 -7.42
N LYS A 309 -26.60 -24.48 -7.73
CA LYS A 309 -25.80 -23.91 -8.84
C LYS A 309 -26.56 -23.93 -10.16
N THR A 310 -27.19 -25.05 -10.49
CA THR A 310 -27.97 -25.23 -11.73
C THR A 310 -29.20 -24.33 -11.76
N LEU A 311 -29.84 -24.10 -10.61
CA LEU A 311 -31.00 -23.23 -10.49
C LEU A 311 -30.66 -21.76 -10.78
N PHE A 312 -29.47 -21.29 -10.37
CA PHE A 312 -29.04 -19.90 -10.57
C PHE A 312 -28.32 -19.69 -11.90
N ASP A 313 -27.52 -20.67 -12.31
CA ASP A 313 -26.63 -20.58 -13.47
C ASP A 313 -26.70 -21.87 -14.31
N PRO A 314 -27.83 -22.10 -15.01
CA PRO A 314 -28.05 -23.32 -15.79
C PRO A 314 -27.09 -23.48 -16.98
N GLN A 315 -26.39 -22.41 -17.37
CA GLN A 315 -25.40 -22.42 -18.45
C GLN A 315 -23.94 -22.48 -17.93
N ASN A 316 -23.74 -22.51 -16.62
CA ASN A 316 -22.43 -22.52 -15.96
C ASN A 316 -21.48 -21.37 -16.40
N LEU A 317 -22.01 -20.16 -16.51
CA LEU A 317 -21.28 -18.96 -16.91
C LEU A 317 -20.59 -18.24 -15.73
N LEU A 318 -21.14 -18.36 -14.53
CA LEU A 318 -20.72 -17.64 -13.34
C LEU A 318 -19.61 -18.41 -12.61
N ASN A 319 -18.37 -17.94 -12.80
CA ASN A 319 -17.13 -18.42 -12.16
C ASN A 319 -16.97 -19.96 -12.14
N PRO A 320 -16.93 -20.62 -13.32
CA PRO A 320 -16.90 -22.07 -13.40
C PRO A 320 -15.67 -22.69 -12.72
N GLY A 321 -15.89 -23.85 -12.08
CA GLY A 321 -14.88 -24.63 -11.38
C GLY A 321 -14.43 -24.07 -10.03
N VAL A 322 -15.05 -22.98 -9.57
CA VAL A 322 -14.92 -22.45 -8.19
C VAL A 322 -16.04 -23.00 -7.34
N LEU A 323 -15.74 -23.36 -6.10
CA LEU A 323 -16.65 -23.93 -5.10
C LEU A 323 -17.15 -25.34 -5.48
N LEU A 324 -17.67 -25.54 -6.68
CA LEU A 324 -18.03 -26.86 -7.20
C LEU A 324 -17.18 -27.18 -8.43
N ASN A 325 -16.61 -28.38 -8.45
CA ASN A 325 -15.76 -28.84 -9.54
C ASN A 325 -15.76 -30.37 -9.61
N ASP A 326 -16.04 -30.91 -10.79
CA ASP A 326 -16.05 -32.36 -11.03
C ASP A 326 -14.65 -32.93 -11.35
N ASP A 327 -13.66 -32.07 -11.55
CA ASP A 327 -12.27 -32.48 -11.75
C ASP A 327 -11.55 -32.68 -10.41
N PRO A 328 -11.23 -33.93 -10.02
CA PRO A 328 -10.62 -34.22 -8.71
C PRO A 328 -9.23 -33.58 -8.55
N GLU A 329 -8.56 -33.26 -9.66
CA GLU A 329 -7.23 -32.66 -9.68
C GLU A 329 -7.26 -31.16 -9.98
N ALA A 330 -8.42 -30.50 -9.92
CA ALA A 330 -8.55 -29.08 -10.25
C ALA A 330 -7.59 -28.19 -9.44
N HIS A 331 -7.35 -28.55 -8.18
CA HIS A 331 -6.46 -27.84 -7.26
C HIS A 331 -4.96 -27.92 -7.64
N LEU A 332 -4.59 -28.82 -8.55
CA LEU A 332 -3.22 -29.01 -9.06
C LEU A 332 -2.97 -28.33 -10.41
N LYS A 333 -4.04 -27.83 -11.04
CA LYS A 333 -4.00 -27.28 -12.40
C LYS A 333 -3.91 -25.76 -12.38
N HIS A 334 -3.30 -25.20 -13.43
CA HIS A 334 -3.15 -23.76 -13.62
C HIS A 334 -2.47 -23.02 -12.45
N ILE A 335 -1.67 -23.72 -11.65
CA ILE A 335 -0.89 -23.10 -10.59
C ILE A 335 0.16 -22.21 -11.21
N LYS A 336 0.15 -20.93 -10.82
CA LYS A 336 1.07 -19.95 -11.34
C LYS A 336 2.47 -20.14 -10.75
N PRO A 337 3.50 -20.42 -11.57
CA PRO A 337 4.86 -20.54 -11.06
C PRO A 337 5.45 -19.17 -10.70
N MET A 338 6.32 -19.16 -9.70
CA MET A 338 6.91 -17.95 -9.12
C MET A 338 8.35 -17.74 -9.60
N ALA A 339 8.55 -17.69 -10.93
CA ALA A 339 9.88 -17.58 -11.54
C ALA A 339 10.72 -16.44 -10.90
N ALA A 340 12.00 -16.71 -10.68
CA ALA A 340 12.94 -15.72 -10.16
C ALA A 340 13.18 -14.61 -11.21
N VAL A 341 13.26 -13.37 -10.77
CA VAL A 341 13.46 -12.21 -11.65
C VAL A 341 14.58 -11.32 -11.13
N ASP A 342 14.45 -10.84 -9.91
CA ASP A 342 15.38 -9.90 -9.30
C ASP A 342 15.17 -9.86 -7.77
N PRO A 343 16.24 -9.90 -6.96
CA PRO A 343 16.11 -9.84 -5.50
C PRO A 343 15.29 -8.65 -4.97
N LEU A 344 15.20 -7.55 -5.73
CA LEU A 344 14.35 -6.40 -5.38
C LEU A 344 12.84 -6.72 -5.33
N VAL A 345 12.40 -7.76 -6.05
CA VAL A 345 10.97 -8.09 -6.20
C VAL A 345 10.65 -9.57 -5.95
N ASP A 346 11.64 -10.45 -5.82
CA ASP A 346 11.41 -11.89 -5.66
C ASP A 346 10.69 -12.25 -4.35
N LYS A 347 10.80 -11.39 -3.34
CA LYS A 347 10.01 -11.48 -2.10
C LYS A 347 8.49 -11.30 -2.32
N CYS A 348 8.04 -10.86 -3.50
CA CYS A 348 6.62 -10.57 -3.75
C CYS A 348 5.76 -11.82 -3.66
N ILE A 349 4.76 -11.78 -2.78
CA ILE A 349 3.72 -12.81 -2.61
C ILE A 349 2.45 -12.53 -3.44
N GLU A 350 2.49 -11.52 -4.31
CA GLU A 350 1.39 -11.17 -5.22
C GLU A 350 0.04 -10.78 -4.56
N CYS A 351 0.05 -10.30 -3.32
CA CYS A 351 -1.14 -9.90 -2.54
C CYS A 351 -1.90 -8.67 -3.04
N GLY A 352 -1.26 -7.76 -3.81
CA GLY A 352 -1.94 -6.62 -4.41
C GLY A 352 -2.13 -5.38 -3.52
N PHE A 353 -1.67 -5.37 -2.25
CA PHE A 353 -1.75 -4.17 -1.37
C PHE A 353 -1.07 -2.91 -1.93
N CYS A 354 -0.16 -3.07 -2.89
CA CYS A 354 0.50 -1.97 -3.58
C CYS A 354 -0.33 -1.35 -4.72
N GLU A 355 -1.35 -2.04 -5.23
CA GLU A 355 -2.10 -1.60 -6.42
C GLU A 355 -2.93 -0.33 -6.19
N PRO A 356 -3.66 -0.18 -5.06
CA PRO A 356 -4.45 1.02 -4.83
C PRO A 356 -3.64 2.31 -4.83
N ASN A 357 -2.34 2.30 -4.50
CA ASN A 357 -1.54 3.53 -4.50
C ASN A 357 -0.92 3.87 -5.86
N CYS A 358 -1.04 2.99 -6.86
CA CYS A 358 -0.32 3.16 -8.11
C CYS A 358 -1.02 4.16 -9.04
N PRO A 359 -0.32 5.20 -9.53
CA PRO A 359 -0.90 6.17 -10.45
C PRO A 359 -1.29 5.57 -11.80
N SER A 360 -0.69 4.44 -12.20
CA SER A 360 -1.01 3.74 -13.45
C SER A 360 -2.11 2.68 -13.31
N ARG A 361 -2.74 2.52 -12.14
CA ARG A 361 -3.73 1.45 -11.88
C ARG A 361 -4.93 1.44 -12.83
N ALA A 362 -5.27 2.59 -13.41
CA ALA A 362 -6.36 2.75 -14.36
C ALA A 362 -5.87 3.02 -15.81
N LEU A 363 -4.58 2.79 -16.07
CA LEU A 363 -3.94 3.05 -17.36
C LEU A 363 -3.23 1.80 -17.92
N THR A 364 -2.34 1.22 -17.13
CA THR A 364 -1.48 0.09 -17.52
C THR A 364 -1.25 -0.82 -16.31
N LEU A 365 -0.14 -1.55 -16.27
CA LEU A 365 0.22 -2.45 -15.17
C LEU A 365 0.37 -1.71 -13.83
N SER A 366 -0.19 -2.31 -12.78
CA SER A 366 0.06 -1.99 -11.36
C SER A 366 1.45 -2.49 -10.92
N PRO A 367 1.92 -2.19 -9.69
CA PRO A 367 3.22 -2.67 -9.20
C PRO A 367 3.27 -4.20 -9.10
N ARG A 368 2.20 -4.86 -8.63
CA ARG A 368 2.09 -6.32 -8.64
C ARG A 368 2.11 -6.85 -10.06
N GLN A 369 1.28 -6.32 -10.96
CA GLN A 369 1.20 -6.77 -12.35
C GLN A 369 2.53 -6.58 -13.11
N ARG A 370 3.31 -5.53 -12.79
CA ARG A 370 4.68 -5.37 -13.31
C ARG A 370 5.58 -6.53 -12.93
N ILE A 371 5.54 -6.96 -11.66
CA ILE A 371 6.32 -8.10 -11.18
C ILE A 371 5.86 -9.37 -11.89
N VAL A 372 4.54 -9.59 -12.00
CA VAL A 372 3.97 -10.72 -12.75
C VAL A 372 4.44 -10.76 -14.19
N GLY A 373 4.43 -9.62 -14.90
CA GLY A 373 4.90 -9.56 -16.28
C GLY A 373 6.39 -9.92 -16.43
N LEU A 374 7.23 -9.49 -15.47
CA LEU A 374 8.65 -9.89 -15.46
C LEU A 374 8.81 -11.39 -15.19
N ARG A 375 8.03 -11.95 -14.26
CA ARG A 375 8.06 -13.37 -13.94
C ARG A 375 7.63 -14.22 -15.13
N GLU A 376 6.60 -13.80 -15.84
CA GLU A 376 6.16 -14.51 -17.04
C GLU A 376 7.20 -14.47 -18.15
N MET A 377 7.84 -13.31 -18.38
CA MET A 377 8.97 -13.25 -19.33
C MET A 377 10.12 -14.17 -18.90
N ALA A 378 10.48 -14.18 -17.61
CA ALA A 378 11.52 -15.06 -17.08
C ALA A 378 11.15 -16.55 -17.21
N ARG A 379 9.89 -16.91 -16.94
CA ARG A 379 9.37 -18.28 -17.10
C ARG A 379 9.46 -18.74 -18.56
N LEU A 380 8.93 -17.94 -19.49
CA LEU A 380 8.94 -18.24 -20.91
C LEU A 380 10.37 -18.39 -21.44
N GLN A 381 11.27 -17.49 -21.02
CA GLN A 381 12.68 -17.56 -21.39
C GLN A 381 13.37 -18.81 -20.83
N ALA A 382 13.08 -19.20 -19.58
CA ALA A 382 13.69 -20.37 -18.96
C ALA A 382 13.15 -21.69 -19.54
N ALA A 383 11.88 -21.72 -19.92
CA ALA A 383 11.26 -22.89 -20.53
C ALA A 383 11.63 -23.06 -22.01
N ASP A 384 12.18 -22.02 -22.65
CA ASP A 384 12.52 -22.00 -24.07
C ASP A 384 11.33 -22.39 -24.98
N VAL A 385 10.14 -21.86 -24.64
CA VAL A 385 8.87 -22.09 -25.35
C VAL A 385 8.12 -20.79 -25.60
N GLU A 386 7.16 -20.83 -26.52
CA GLU A 386 6.26 -19.71 -26.86
C GLU A 386 7.03 -18.40 -27.16
N HIS A 387 8.10 -18.44 -27.96
CA HIS A 387 8.94 -17.28 -28.26
C HIS A 387 8.16 -16.07 -28.78
N ASP A 388 7.13 -16.28 -29.61
CA ASP A 388 6.26 -15.20 -30.11
C ASP A 388 5.52 -14.47 -28.98
N ARG A 389 5.07 -15.24 -27.97
CA ARG A 389 4.41 -14.68 -26.78
C ARG A 389 5.41 -13.90 -25.93
N LEU A 390 6.61 -14.43 -25.72
CA LEU A 390 7.69 -13.73 -25.02
C LEU A 390 8.02 -12.40 -25.71
N GLN A 391 8.19 -12.40 -27.03
CA GLN A 391 8.44 -11.19 -27.82
C GLN A 391 7.30 -10.18 -27.70
N THR A 392 6.04 -10.65 -27.76
CA THR A 392 4.86 -9.79 -27.61
C THR A 392 4.79 -9.12 -26.24
N ILE A 393 5.03 -9.89 -25.16
CA ILE A 393 5.07 -9.34 -23.80
C ILE A 393 6.23 -8.35 -23.68
N ALA A 394 7.43 -8.71 -24.14
CA ALA A 394 8.61 -7.85 -24.06
C ALA A 394 8.42 -6.52 -24.81
N ALA A 395 7.84 -6.56 -26.01
CA ALA A 395 7.58 -5.38 -26.83
C ALA A 395 6.60 -4.40 -26.15
N SER A 396 5.56 -4.91 -25.48
CA SER A 396 4.58 -4.07 -24.77
C SER A 396 5.06 -3.61 -23.38
N TYR A 397 5.94 -4.38 -22.73
CA TYR A 397 6.38 -4.13 -21.35
C TYR A 397 7.13 -2.80 -21.19
N GLY A 398 7.83 -2.33 -22.24
CA GLY A 398 8.50 -1.04 -22.24
C GLY A 398 7.56 0.09 -21.81
N TYR A 399 6.44 0.25 -22.54
CA TYR A 399 5.43 1.24 -22.17
C TYR A 399 4.67 0.83 -20.90
N GLN A 400 4.06 -0.37 -20.92
CA GLN A 400 3.10 -0.85 -19.92
C GLN A 400 3.70 -0.98 -18.51
N GLY A 401 4.95 -1.39 -18.42
CA GLY A 401 5.67 -1.60 -17.17
C GLY A 401 6.60 -0.45 -16.82
N VAL A 402 7.47 -0.06 -17.75
CA VAL A 402 8.62 0.82 -17.43
C VAL A 402 8.27 2.30 -17.58
N GLU A 403 7.68 2.73 -18.70
CA GLU A 403 7.46 4.14 -18.99
C GLU A 403 6.32 4.75 -18.15
N THR A 404 5.22 4.01 -17.95
CA THR A 404 4.07 4.49 -17.14
C THR A 404 4.26 4.36 -15.64
N CYS A 405 5.40 3.84 -15.15
CA CYS A 405 5.71 3.88 -13.73
C CYS A 405 6.06 5.32 -13.29
N ALA A 406 5.44 5.86 -12.24
CA ALA A 406 5.82 7.18 -11.72
C ALA A 406 7.10 7.15 -10.86
N VAL A 407 7.67 5.96 -10.58
CA VAL A 407 8.85 5.76 -9.72
C VAL A 407 8.77 6.48 -8.37
N ASP A 408 7.54 6.71 -7.89
CA ASP A 408 7.21 7.42 -6.66
C ASP A 408 7.52 6.62 -5.39
N SER A 409 7.76 5.30 -5.55
CA SER A 409 8.03 4.35 -4.47
C SER A 409 6.93 4.20 -3.42
N LEU A 410 5.72 4.75 -3.63
CA LEU A 410 4.64 4.62 -2.65
C LEU A 410 4.18 3.18 -2.46
N CYS A 411 4.41 2.33 -3.48
CA CYS A 411 4.16 0.90 -3.39
C CYS A 411 4.94 0.20 -2.26
N SER A 412 6.11 0.69 -1.85
CA SER A 412 6.89 0.06 -0.78
C SER A 412 6.33 0.36 0.60
N LEU A 413 5.62 1.48 0.77
CA LEU A 413 5.04 1.87 2.05
C LEU A 413 3.82 0.99 2.41
N THR A 414 3.13 0.46 1.41
CA THR A 414 2.00 -0.47 1.64
C THR A 414 2.33 -1.92 1.34
N CYS A 415 3.50 -2.22 0.79
CA CYS A 415 3.93 -3.58 0.60
C CYS A 415 4.35 -4.18 1.94
N PRO A 416 3.69 -5.24 2.43
CA PRO A 416 3.98 -5.78 3.75
C PRO A 416 5.33 -6.53 3.80
N VAL A 417 5.97 -6.74 2.64
CA VAL A 417 7.33 -7.31 2.50
C VAL A 417 8.33 -6.30 1.93
N GLY A 418 7.99 -5.00 1.94
CA GLY A 418 8.92 -3.89 1.67
C GLY A 418 9.36 -3.73 0.20
N ILE A 419 8.59 -4.23 -0.77
CA ILE A 419 9.00 -4.20 -2.18
C ILE A 419 8.84 -2.82 -2.79
N ASN A 420 9.93 -2.34 -3.38
CA ASN A 420 9.94 -1.09 -4.12
C ASN A 420 10.01 -1.34 -5.64
N THR A 421 8.84 -1.46 -6.26
CA THR A 421 8.74 -1.56 -7.72
C THR A 421 9.21 -0.30 -8.43
N GLY A 422 9.16 0.88 -7.79
CA GLY A 422 9.72 2.12 -8.33
C GLY A 422 11.21 2.01 -8.60
N VAL A 423 11.97 1.49 -7.64
CA VAL A 423 13.42 1.20 -7.79
C VAL A 423 13.67 0.14 -8.86
N MET A 424 12.86 -0.92 -8.91
CA MET A 424 12.98 -1.92 -9.98
C MET A 424 12.75 -1.33 -11.38
N MET A 425 11.75 -0.47 -11.54
CA MET A 425 11.50 0.21 -12.81
C MET A 425 12.58 1.24 -13.15
N LEU A 426 13.16 1.93 -12.16
CA LEU A 426 14.34 2.78 -12.36
C LEU A 426 15.55 1.97 -12.85
N LYS A 427 15.80 0.79 -12.27
CA LYS A 427 16.83 -0.15 -12.73
C LYS A 427 16.60 -0.54 -14.18
N LYS A 428 15.37 -0.91 -14.55
CA LYS A 428 15.01 -1.24 -15.93
C LYS A 428 15.18 -0.06 -16.89
N ARG A 429 14.80 1.17 -16.49
CA ARG A 429 15.06 2.38 -17.28
C ARG A 429 16.54 2.59 -17.54
N SER A 430 17.36 2.47 -16.50
CA SER A 430 18.81 2.61 -16.61
C SER A 430 19.40 1.60 -17.59
N GLN A 431 18.98 0.34 -17.51
CA GLN A 431 19.39 -0.72 -18.45
C GLN A 431 18.97 -0.45 -19.91
N GLN A 432 17.90 0.32 -20.13
CA GLN A 432 17.44 0.73 -21.46
C GLN A 432 18.15 2.00 -21.97
N ARG A 433 19.01 2.65 -21.18
CA ARG A 433 19.77 3.84 -21.62
C ARG A 433 21.05 3.43 -22.36
N GLY A 434 21.01 3.53 -23.68
CA GLY A 434 22.20 3.42 -24.52
C GLY A 434 23.15 4.63 -24.39
N GLN A 435 24.32 4.54 -25.03
CA GLN A 435 25.40 5.54 -24.95
C GLN A 435 24.94 6.95 -25.36
N THR A 436 24.06 7.09 -26.34
CA THR A 436 23.54 8.40 -26.78
C THR A 436 22.76 9.10 -25.67
N ALA A 437 21.90 8.38 -24.95
CA ALA A 437 21.11 8.96 -23.86
C ALA A 437 22.03 9.38 -22.69
N GLN A 438 23.06 8.59 -22.40
CA GLN A 438 24.09 8.92 -21.42
C GLN A 438 24.88 10.17 -21.82
N GLY A 439 25.28 10.28 -23.10
CA GLY A 439 26.00 11.44 -23.63
C GLY A 439 25.18 12.73 -23.57
N ILE A 440 23.89 12.69 -23.95
CA ILE A 440 22.97 13.83 -23.81
C ILE A 440 22.81 14.20 -22.33
N GLY A 441 22.63 13.21 -21.45
CA GLY A 441 22.53 13.42 -20.01
C GLY A 441 23.77 14.13 -19.44
N HIS A 442 24.95 13.69 -19.84
CA HIS A 442 26.22 14.28 -19.43
C HIS A 442 26.36 15.73 -19.90
N TRP A 443 26.05 16.01 -21.17
CA TRP A 443 26.06 17.36 -21.72
C TRP A 443 25.09 18.29 -20.97
N VAL A 444 23.86 17.83 -20.73
CA VAL A 444 22.87 18.61 -19.96
C VAL A 444 23.36 18.88 -18.52
N ALA A 445 24.01 17.92 -17.88
CA ALA A 445 24.56 18.08 -16.54
C ALA A 445 25.70 19.11 -16.49
N GLN A 446 26.60 19.09 -17.48
CA GLN A 446 27.72 20.04 -17.59
C GLN A 446 27.27 21.46 -17.96
N HIS A 447 26.22 21.59 -18.79
CA HIS A 447 25.71 22.88 -19.25
C HIS A 447 24.42 23.32 -18.53
N PHE A 448 24.23 22.86 -17.29
CA PHE A 448 22.97 23.00 -16.56
C PHE A 448 22.51 24.46 -16.35
N ALA A 449 23.44 25.40 -16.16
CA ALA A 449 23.13 26.83 -16.05
C ALA A 449 22.52 27.40 -17.34
N GLY A 450 23.06 27.01 -18.49
CA GLY A 450 22.53 27.36 -19.81
C GLY A 450 21.15 26.74 -20.04
N VAL A 451 20.97 25.47 -19.68
CA VAL A 451 19.68 24.75 -19.78
C VAL A 451 18.61 25.40 -18.91
N THR A 452 18.94 25.77 -17.67
CA THR A 452 18.03 26.47 -16.74
C THR A 452 17.60 27.84 -17.32
N THR A 453 18.55 28.57 -17.92
CA THR A 453 18.27 29.88 -18.54
C THR A 453 17.42 29.75 -19.80
N ALA A 454 17.74 28.79 -20.68
CA ALA A 454 16.94 28.49 -21.87
C ALA A 454 15.51 28.05 -21.50
N THR A 455 15.34 27.29 -20.42
CA THR A 455 14.03 26.88 -19.91
C THR A 455 13.19 28.09 -19.51
N ARG A 456 13.75 29.04 -18.74
CA ARG A 456 13.06 30.28 -18.37
C ARG A 456 12.66 31.11 -19.59
N PHE A 457 13.56 31.25 -20.56
CA PHE A 457 13.27 31.96 -21.82
C PHE A 457 12.10 31.30 -22.57
N THR A 458 12.12 29.97 -22.69
CA THR A 458 11.06 29.20 -23.35
C THR A 458 9.71 29.37 -22.65
N LEU A 459 9.68 29.32 -21.32
CA LEU A 459 8.46 29.56 -20.54
C LEU A 459 7.95 31.00 -20.68
N SER A 460 8.85 31.99 -20.75
CA SER A 460 8.48 33.39 -21.01
C SER A 460 7.82 33.55 -22.39
N ALA A 461 8.41 32.94 -23.42
CA ALA A 461 7.85 32.95 -24.78
C ALA A 461 6.49 32.23 -24.84
N ALA A 462 6.36 31.08 -24.16
CA ALA A 462 5.10 30.35 -24.06
C ALA A 462 4.01 31.15 -23.35
N TYR A 463 4.35 31.82 -22.24
CA TYR A 463 3.43 32.69 -21.49
C TYR A 463 2.92 33.87 -22.35
N PHE A 464 3.82 34.53 -23.10
CA PHE A 464 3.44 35.61 -24.00
C PHE A 464 2.56 35.12 -25.15
N SER A 465 2.90 33.95 -25.72
CA SER A 465 2.08 33.29 -26.75
C SER A 465 0.68 32.97 -26.24
N GLN A 466 0.56 32.47 -25.01
CA GLN A 466 -0.73 32.20 -24.35
C GLN A 466 -1.53 33.49 -24.09
N LYS A 467 -0.86 34.62 -23.87
CA LYS A 467 -1.51 35.93 -23.71
C LYS A 467 -2.11 36.44 -25.03
N ILE A 468 -1.46 36.17 -26.15
CA ILE A 468 -1.89 36.62 -27.49
C ILE A 468 -2.92 35.67 -28.12
N LEU A 469 -2.61 34.38 -28.18
CA LEU A 469 -3.37 33.41 -28.97
C LEU A 469 -4.56 32.81 -28.21
N GLY A 470 -4.59 32.95 -26.88
CA GLY A 470 -5.58 32.31 -26.02
C GLY A 470 -5.36 30.79 -25.87
N ASP A 471 -6.04 30.20 -24.88
CA ASP A 471 -5.79 28.82 -24.46
C ASP A 471 -6.24 27.80 -25.52
N THR A 472 -7.36 28.04 -26.19
CA THR A 472 -7.96 27.11 -27.17
C THR A 472 -7.10 26.96 -28.43
N LEU A 473 -6.62 28.06 -29.00
CA LEU A 473 -5.84 28.04 -30.24
C LEU A 473 -4.40 27.55 -29.99
N LEU A 474 -3.81 27.93 -28.85
CA LEU A 474 -2.48 27.45 -28.46
C LEU A 474 -2.49 25.95 -28.14
N GLY A 475 -3.53 25.46 -27.45
CA GLY A 475 -3.71 24.03 -27.19
C GLY A 475 -3.92 23.22 -28.46
N GLY A 476 -4.71 23.72 -29.41
CA GLY A 476 -4.94 23.06 -30.70
C GLY A 476 -3.67 22.95 -31.57
N THR A 477 -2.92 24.05 -31.69
CA THR A 477 -1.68 24.10 -32.49
C THR A 477 -0.58 23.24 -31.91
N THR A 478 -0.32 23.34 -30.60
CA THR A 478 0.68 22.49 -29.92
C THR A 478 0.27 21.03 -29.88
N GLY A 479 -1.03 20.72 -29.76
CA GLY A 479 -1.56 19.36 -29.85
C GLY A 479 -1.31 18.72 -31.23
N ALA A 480 -1.51 19.49 -32.31
CA ALA A 480 -1.22 19.05 -33.67
C ALA A 480 0.29 18.80 -33.87
N LEU A 481 1.14 19.74 -33.44
CA LEU A 481 2.60 19.59 -33.49
C LEU A 481 3.08 18.37 -32.70
N ARG A 482 2.50 18.15 -31.51
CA ARG A 482 2.79 16.96 -30.70
C ARG A 482 2.46 15.68 -31.45
N LYS A 483 1.26 15.57 -32.03
CA LYS A 483 0.86 14.41 -32.84
C LYS A 483 1.81 14.18 -34.03
N LEU A 484 2.15 15.24 -34.76
CA LEU A 484 3.10 15.19 -35.89
C LEU A 484 4.50 14.74 -35.46
N SER A 485 4.94 15.10 -34.26
CA SER A 485 6.22 14.67 -33.70
C SER A 485 6.24 13.24 -33.16
N GLY A 486 5.14 12.48 -33.27
CA GLY A 486 4.99 11.18 -32.63
C GLY A 486 5.01 11.28 -31.11
N ASN A 487 4.36 12.32 -30.55
CA ASN A 487 4.28 12.63 -29.12
C ASN A 487 5.62 12.98 -28.44
N ARG A 488 6.67 13.29 -29.22
CA ARG A 488 7.98 13.70 -28.69
C ARG A 488 7.98 15.12 -28.11
N LEU A 489 7.10 16.00 -28.61
CA LEU A 489 6.92 17.33 -28.05
C LEU A 489 6.07 17.31 -26.76
N PRO A 490 6.46 18.07 -25.72
CA PRO A 490 5.66 18.27 -24.51
C PRO A 490 4.21 18.70 -24.78
N GLN A 491 3.26 18.17 -24.02
CA GLN A 491 1.90 18.70 -24.02
C GLN A 491 1.85 20.08 -23.36
N TRP A 492 1.26 21.04 -24.06
CA TRP A 492 0.87 22.31 -23.49
C TRP A 492 -0.46 22.18 -22.70
N ASN A 493 -0.60 22.92 -21.60
CA ASN A 493 -1.86 23.06 -20.87
C ASN A 493 -2.01 24.48 -20.28
N ARG A 494 -3.24 24.86 -19.90
CA ARG A 494 -3.57 26.21 -19.41
C ARG A 494 -2.84 26.63 -18.13
N TYR A 495 -2.38 25.67 -17.33
CA TYR A 495 -1.66 25.86 -16.07
C TYR A 495 -0.13 25.80 -16.26
N LEU A 496 0.36 25.91 -17.50
CA LEU A 496 1.79 26.00 -17.76
C LEU A 496 2.38 27.20 -17.00
N PRO A 497 3.52 27.02 -16.29
CA PRO A 497 4.11 28.08 -15.48
C PRO A 497 4.70 29.20 -16.35
N SER A 498 4.74 30.42 -15.82
CA SER A 498 5.57 31.49 -16.35
C SER A 498 7.06 31.21 -16.10
N ALA A 499 7.93 32.10 -16.58
CA ALA A 499 9.33 32.09 -16.16
C ALA A 499 9.46 32.35 -14.64
N GLY A 500 10.29 31.55 -13.96
CA GLY A 500 10.64 31.76 -12.56
C GLY A 500 11.66 32.89 -12.36
N ALA A 501 11.91 33.24 -11.10
CA ALA A 501 12.84 34.28 -10.68
C ALA A 501 13.60 33.87 -9.43
N MET A 502 14.77 34.50 -9.23
CA MET A 502 15.58 34.36 -8.01
C MET A 502 15.36 35.54 -7.07
N PRO A 503 15.39 35.33 -5.75
CA PRO A 503 15.38 36.43 -4.79
C PRO A 503 16.63 37.29 -4.93
N LYS A 504 16.49 38.59 -4.64
CA LYS A 504 17.65 39.49 -4.53
C LYS A 504 18.50 39.06 -3.33
N PRO A 505 19.85 39.03 -3.47
CA PRO A 505 20.74 38.85 -2.33
C PRO A 505 20.43 39.88 -1.24
N GLU A 506 20.55 39.46 0.00
CA GLU A 506 20.45 40.40 1.12
C GLU A 506 21.76 41.20 1.19
N ALA A 507 21.67 42.50 1.49
CA ALA A 507 22.87 43.30 1.68
C ALA A 507 23.64 42.76 2.89
N SER A 508 24.95 42.53 2.74
CA SER A 508 25.84 42.05 3.79
C SER A 508 25.99 43.11 4.88
N SER A 509 25.07 43.12 5.84
CA SER A 509 25.18 43.87 7.09
C SER A 509 25.34 42.87 8.22
N PRO A 510 26.19 43.11 9.22
CA PRO A 510 26.23 42.28 10.42
C PRO A 510 24.84 42.29 11.05
N THR A 511 24.18 41.13 11.11
CA THR A 511 22.90 40.98 11.81
C THR A 511 23.02 39.86 12.83
N ASP A 512 22.44 40.04 14.02
CA ASP A 512 22.34 38.99 15.05
C ASP A 512 21.25 37.95 14.74
N ARG A 513 20.72 37.95 13.51
CA ARG A 513 19.64 37.04 13.09
C ARG A 513 20.18 35.63 12.86
N PRO A 514 19.40 34.58 13.19
CA PRO A 514 19.76 33.22 12.82
C PRO A 514 19.87 33.10 11.29
N ARG A 515 20.95 32.47 10.83
CA ARG A 515 21.21 32.24 9.41
C ARG A 515 20.52 30.96 8.93
N VAL A 516 20.02 30.99 7.70
CA VAL A 516 19.51 29.82 6.99
C VAL A 516 20.00 29.84 5.56
N VAL A 517 20.52 28.71 5.08
CA VAL A 517 20.83 28.52 3.66
C VAL A 517 19.56 28.09 2.95
N TYR A 518 19.09 28.90 2.02
CA TYR A 518 17.94 28.57 1.19
C TYR A 518 18.41 28.07 -0.17
N PHE A 519 18.09 26.81 -0.50
CA PHE A 519 18.30 26.25 -1.83
C PHE A 519 17.01 26.25 -2.67
N PRO A 520 16.89 27.15 -3.66
CA PRO A 520 15.80 27.10 -4.62
C PRO A 520 16.04 26.00 -5.66
N SER A 521 15.14 25.03 -5.73
CA SER A 521 15.27 23.92 -6.67
C SER A 521 15.30 24.39 -8.13
N CYS A 522 15.84 23.54 -9.01
CA CYS A 522 15.87 23.86 -10.44
C CYS A 522 14.48 24.05 -11.03
N ALA A 523 13.47 23.37 -10.48
CA ALA A 523 12.09 23.55 -10.89
C ALA A 523 11.55 24.92 -10.42
N SER A 524 11.70 25.26 -9.13
CA SER A 524 11.10 26.48 -8.56
C SER A 524 11.70 27.77 -9.11
N ARG A 525 13.02 27.80 -9.39
CA ARG A 525 13.67 28.97 -10.00
C ARG A 525 13.44 29.08 -11.50
N SER A 526 13.07 27.99 -12.17
CA SER A 526 12.77 27.99 -13.61
C SER A 526 11.30 28.28 -13.90
N MET A 527 10.39 27.81 -13.05
CA MET A 527 8.94 27.81 -13.26
C MET A 527 8.25 28.71 -12.22
N GLY A 528 7.67 29.81 -12.69
CA GLY A 528 6.86 30.74 -11.91
C GLY A 528 5.38 30.33 -11.81
N PRO A 529 4.53 31.19 -11.25
CA PRO A 529 3.08 30.99 -11.23
C PRO A 529 2.47 30.91 -12.63
N ALA A 530 1.34 30.22 -12.76
CA ALA A 530 0.65 30.08 -14.04
C ALA A 530 -0.15 31.36 -14.40
N LYS A 531 -0.53 31.49 -15.67
CA LYS A 531 -1.42 32.58 -16.11
C LYS A 531 -2.75 32.51 -15.37
N GLY A 532 -3.20 33.66 -14.86
CA GLY A 532 -4.46 33.79 -14.12
C GLY A 532 -4.39 33.33 -12.66
N ASP A 533 -3.22 32.89 -12.18
CA ASP A 533 -3.01 32.64 -10.77
C ASP A 533 -3.02 33.97 -9.99
N PRO A 534 -3.81 34.10 -8.90
CA PRO A 534 -3.72 35.21 -7.95
C PRO A 534 -2.31 35.52 -7.44
N GLU A 535 -1.43 34.51 -7.35
CA GLU A 535 -0.04 34.71 -6.95
C GLU A 535 0.85 35.04 -8.15
N THR A 536 1.58 36.15 -8.08
CA THR A 536 2.45 36.62 -9.18
C THR A 536 3.94 36.45 -8.92
N ASP A 537 4.35 36.38 -7.66
CA ASP A 537 5.76 36.23 -7.30
C ASP A 537 6.24 34.80 -7.53
N ALA A 538 7.46 34.63 -8.02
CA ALA A 538 8.08 33.30 -8.10
C ALA A 538 8.32 32.71 -6.70
N LEU A 539 8.23 31.37 -6.60
CA LEU A 539 8.37 30.67 -5.33
C LEU A 539 9.67 31.03 -4.60
N PRO A 540 10.84 31.09 -5.26
CA PRO A 540 12.07 31.50 -4.56
C PRO A 540 12.06 32.90 -3.96
N VAL A 541 11.39 33.83 -4.63
CA VAL A 541 11.21 35.18 -4.12
C VAL A 541 10.30 35.15 -2.89
N LYS A 542 9.19 34.41 -2.96
CA LYS A 542 8.23 34.28 -1.86
C LYS A 542 8.83 33.58 -0.64
N THR A 543 9.55 32.47 -0.84
CA THR A 543 10.20 31.72 0.24
C THR A 543 11.23 32.59 0.97
N ALA A 544 12.12 33.27 0.24
CA ALA A 544 13.11 34.14 0.86
C ALA A 544 12.45 35.31 1.63
N ALA A 545 11.39 35.90 1.08
CA ALA A 545 10.63 36.94 1.77
C ALA A 545 9.97 36.43 3.07
N LEU A 546 9.38 35.24 3.03
CA LEU A 546 8.76 34.62 4.21
C LEU A 546 9.80 34.32 5.30
N LEU A 547 10.94 33.73 4.95
CA LEU A 547 12.02 33.46 5.89
C LEU A 547 12.58 34.74 6.52
N ARG A 548 12.73 35.82 5.73
CA ARG A 548 13.13 37.14 6.25
C ARG A 548 12.09 37.72 7.22
N LYS A 549 10.79 37.59 6.92
CA LYS A 549 9.70 38.01 7.82
C LYS A 549 9.71 37.23 9.13
N ALA A 550 10.10 35.95 9.09
CA ALA A 550 10.30 35.11 10.27
C ALA A 550 11.62 35.40 11.02
N GLY A 551 12.38 36.43 10.61
CA GLY A 551 13.57 36.89 11.32
C GLY A 551 14.86 36.15 10.97
N PHE A 552 14.91 35.40 9.87
CA PHE A 552 16.14 34.74 9.42
C PHE A 552 16.96 35.63 8.47
N GLU A 553 18.28 35.51 8.53
CA GLU A 553 19.19 35.95 7.47
C GLU A 553 19.25 34.84 6.39
N VAL A 554 18.84 35.17 5.15
CA VAL A 554 18.73 34.17 4.07
C VAL A 554 19.97 34.19 3.18
N VAL A 555 20.70 33.08 3.18
CA VAL A 555 21.90 32.85 2.36
C VAL A 555 21.55 31.98 1.16
N LEU A 556 22.00 32.35 -0.03
CA LEU A 556 21.84 31.56 -1.25
C LEU A 556 23.19 30.96 -1.65
N PRO A 557 23.23 29.70 -2.15
CA PRO A 557 24.45 29.15 -2.73
C PRO A 557 24.90 29.94 -3.97
N GLU A 558 26.22 30.10 -4.11
CA GLU A 558 26.84 30.65 -5.32
C GLU A 558 26.47 29.80 -6.54
N ASP A 559 26.39 30.44 -7.71
CA ASP A 559 26.07 29.79 -8.99
C ASP A 559 24.83 28.88 -8.99
N SER A 560 23.80 29.25 -8.22
CA SER A 560 22.54 28.52 -8.10
C SER A 560 21.91 28.05 -9.43
N ASN A 561 22.17 28.73 -10.55
CA ASN A 561 21.71 28.30 -11.88
C ASN A 561 22.37 26.99 -12.36
N ALA A 562 23.62 26.72 -11.99
CA ALA A 562 24.33 25.50 -12.32
C ALA A 562 23.93 24.32 -11.41
N LEU A 563 23.48 24.58 -10.19
CA LEU A 563 23.30 23.55 -9.16
C LEU A 563 22.00 22.75 -9.31
N CYS A 564 22.05 21.43 -9.08
CA CYS A 564 20.87 20.55 -9.16
C CYS A 564 20.97 19.42 -8.14
N CYS A 565 19.84 19.03 -7.54
CA CYS A 565 19.79 17.88 -6.63
C CYS A 565 19.95 16.52 -7.35
N GLY A 566 19.98 16.50 -8.69
CA GLY A 566 20.10 15.29 -9.50
C GLY A 566 18.79 14.56 -9.81
N GLN A 567 17.68 14.92 -9.15
CA GLN A 567 16.38 14.25 -9.29
C GLN A 567 15.88 14.11 -10.74
N PRO A 568 15.99 15.13 -11.63
CA PRO A 568 15.58 14.98 -13.02
C PRO A 568 16.32 13.88 -13.77
N PHE A 569 17.61 13.69 -13.48
CA PHE A 569 18.44 12.64 -14.11
C PHE A 569 18.10 11.26 -13.54
N GLU A 570 17.96 11.14 -12.21
CA GLU A 570 17.59 9.88 -11.56
C GLU A 570 16.26 9.35 -12.12
N SER A 571 15.24 10.20 -12.21
CA SER A 571 13.91 9.81 -12.72
C SER A 571 13.93 9.27 -14.16
N LYS A 572 14.93 9.68 -14.96
CA LYS A 572 15.16 9.25 -16.33
C LYS A 572 16.02 7.99 -16.43
N GLY A 573 16.53 7.45 -15.33
CA GLY A 573 17.45 6.31 -15.33
C GLY A 573 18.88 6.71 -15.69
N LEU A 574 19.34 7.88 -15.24
CA LEU A 574 20.69 8.42 -15.45
C LEU A 574 21.37 8.64 -14.08
N PRO A 575 21.69 7.57 -13.33
CA PRO A 575 22.16 7.67 -11.95
C PRO A 575 23.52 8.37 -11.81
N GLU A 576 24.46 8.13 -12.73
CA GLU A 576 25.80 8.75 -12.69
C GLU A 576 25.72 10.28 -12.75
N GLN A 577 24.94 10.81 -13.68
CA GLN A 577 24.74 12.25 -13.83
C GLN A 577 23.94 12.83 -12.65
N ALA A 578 22.99 12.05 -12.12
CA ALA A 578 22.24 12.43 -10.92
C ALA A 578 23.17 12.59 -9.71
N ASP A 579 24.09 11.66 -9.51
CA ASP A 579 25.01 11.64 -8.38
C ASP A 579 26.11 12.70 -8.53
N ALA A 580 26.63 12.91 -9.75
CA ALA A 580 27.57 14.00 -10.03
C ALA A 580 26.98 15.38 -9.70
N LYS A 581 25.74 15.66 -10.14
CA LYS A 581 25.07 16.94 -9.82
C LYS A 581 24.76 17.07 -8.33
N ARG A 582 24.40 15.96 -7.65
CA ARG A 582 24.20 15.96 -6.20
C ARG A 582 25.48 16.35 -5.47
N ALA A 583 26.63 15.75 -5.83
CA ALA A 583 27.92 16.05 -5.21
C ALA A 583 28.33 17.51 -5.41
N GLU A 584 28.16 18.06 -6.62
CA GLU A 584 28.39 19.49 -6.90
C GLU A 584 27.51 20.39 -6.03
N LEU A 585 26.22 20.05 -5.86
CA LEU A 585 25.33 20.78 -4.98
C LEU A 585 25.74 20.65 -3.51
N GLU A 586 26.10 19.47 -3.03
CA GLU A 586 26.56 19.24 -1.65
C GLU A 586 27.80 20.10 -1.34
N GLN A 587 28.73 20.25 -2.29
CA GLN A 587 29.89 21.12 -2.14
C GLN A 587 29.49 22.60 -2.00
N ALA A 588 28.60 23.09 -2.88
CA ALA A 588 28.11 24.47 -2.80
C ALA A 588 27.31 24.75 -1.51
N LEU A 589 26.52 23.78 -1.06
CA LEU A 589 25.77 23.86 0.20
C LEU A 589 26.70 23.87 1.41
N ARG A 590 27.78 23.08 1.39
CA ARG A 590 28.80 23.07 2.44
C ARG A 590 29.45 24.44 2.59
N GLN A 591 29.84 25.05 1.48
CA GLN A 591 30.39 26.41 1.47
C GLN A 591 29.38 27.43 2.01
N ALA A 592 28.13 27.41 1.50
CA ALA A 592 27.09 28.34 1.92
C ALA A 592 26.68 28.20 3.40
N SER A 593 26.77 26.98 3.95
CA SER A 593 26.35 26.65 5.33
C SER A 593 27.46 26.73 6.37
N ARG A 594 28.64 27.27 6.01
CA ARG A 594 29.83 27.32 6.88
C ARG A 594 30.19 25.93 7.40
N ASP A 595 30.26 24.98 6.49
CA ASP A 595 30.54 23.56 6.76
C ASP A 595 29.45 22.87 7.61
N GLY A 596 28.17 23.12 7.28
CA GLY A 596 27.03 22.47 7.92
C GLY A 596 26.60 23.07 9.26
N GLN A 597 27.18 24.21 9.66
CA GLN A 597 26.76 24.94 10.86
C GLN A 597 25.32 25.46 10.70
N ASP A 598 25.02 26.05 9.55
CA ASP A 598 23.72 26.63 9.23
C ASP A 598 22.73 25.59 8.69
N PRO A 599 21.44 25.64 9.10
CA PRO A 599 20.40 24.80 8.51
C PRO A 599 20.21 25.14 7.03
N ILE A 600 19.96 24.11 6.22
CA ILE A 600 19.70 24.23 4.77
C ILE A 600 18.24 23.85 4.50
N VAL A 601 17.45 24.79 3.98
CA VAL A 601 16.05 24.58 3.60
C VAL A 601 15.90 24.46 2.08
N ILE A 602 15.14 23.46 1.65
CA ILE A 602 14.90 23.13 0.24
C ILE A 602 13.40 23.28 -0.05
N ASP A 603 13.04 24.09 -1.05
CA ASP A 603 11.64 24.45 -1.36
C ASP A 603 10.81 23.37 -2.07
N THR A 604 11.42 22.25 -2.43
CA THR A 604 10.82 21.23 -3.29
C THR A 604 11.11 19.83 -2.74
N SER A 605 10.08 19.13 -2.25
CA SER A 605 10.23 17.87 -1.54
C SER A 605 10.92 16.73 -2.30
N PRO A 606 10.75 16.59 -3.63
CA PRO A 606 11.56 15.65 -4.41
C PRO A 606 13.08 15.88 -4.30
N CYS A 607 13.55 17.14 -4.23
CA CYS A 607 14.97 17.41 -4.02
C CYS A 607 15.39 17.14 -2.57
N SER A 608 14.54 17.48 -1.59
CA SER A 608 14.76 17.17 -0.17
C SER A 608 14.95 15.67 0.03
N LEU A 609 14.02 14.85 -0.47
CA LEU A 609 14.09 13.38 -0.34
C LEU A 609 15.40 12.83 -0.94
N ARG A 610 15.79 13.30 -2.13
CA ARG A 610 17.00 12.80 -2.79
C ARG A 610 18.27 13.17 -2.03
N LEU A 611 18.39 14.40 -1.56
CA LEU A 611 19.56 14.84 -0.79
C LEU A 611 19.62 14.12 0.57
N LYS A 612 18.47 13.93 1.23
CA LYS A 612 18.40 13.27 2.53
C LYS A 612 18.83 11.80 2.51
N ARG A 613 18.74 11.11 1.36
CA ARG A 613 19.30 9.75 1.19
C ARG A 613 20.80 9.66 1.51
N ASN A 614 21.52 10.78 1.44
CA ASN A 614 22.96 10.85 1.70
C ASN A 614 23.31 11.73 2.92
N GLN A 615 22.32 12.10 3.74
CA GLN A 615 22.49 13.13 4.76
C GLN A 615 23.58 12.77 5.77
N GLU A 616 23.58 11.53 6.27
CA GLU A 616 24.57 11.04 7.24
C GLU A 616 26.00 11.17 6.71
N GLN A 617 26.23 10.85 5.43
CA GLN A 617 27.56 10.97 4.81
C GLN A 617 27.93 12.44 4.56
N SER A 618 26.96 13.28 4.22
CA SER A 618 27.21 14.70 3.96
C SER A 618 27.50 15.51 5.23
N GLY A 619 26.94 15.11 6.38
CA GLY A 619 26.98 15.92 7.61
C GLY A 619 26.18 17.24 7.55
N LEU A 620 25.46 17.49 6.46
CA LEU A 620 24.67 18.72 6.28
C LEU A 620 23.32 18.63 7.01
N LYS A 621 22.88 19.76 7.59
CA LYS A 621 21.57 19.87 8.25
C LYS A 621 20.49 20.21 7.22
N LEU A 622 19.95 19.19 6.57
CA LEU A 622 18.98 19.34 5.47
C LEU A 622 17.53 19.31 5.99
N TYR A 623 16.73 20.28 5.55
CA TYR A 623 15.30 20.37 5.86
C TYR A 623 14.47 20.50 4.58
N ASP A 624 13.41 19.71 4.49
CA ASP A 624 12.31 20.02 3.57
C ASP A 624 11.62 21.31 4.02
N ILE A 625 11.07 22.07 3.07
CA ILE A 625 10.28 23.27 3.39
C ILE A 625 9.14 22.99 4.37
N THR A 626 8.52 21.81 4.31
CA THR A 626 7.47 21.42 5.26
C THR A 626 8.00 21.31 6.68
N GLU A 627 9.13 20.64 6.87
CA GLU A 627 9.77 20.51 8.19
C GLU A 627 10.17 21.88 8.71
N PHE A 628 10.85 22.65 7.86
CA PHE A 628 11.39 23.93 8.27
C PHE A 628 10.28 24.93 8.63
N LEU A 629 9.19 24.95 7.83
CA LEU A 629 8.05 25.80 8.12
C LEU A 629 7.43 25.43 9.47
N HIS A 630 7.10 24.15 9.65
CA HIS A 630 6.44 23.64 10.85
C HIS A 630 7.27 23.82 12.12
N ASP A 631 8.55 23.41 12.08
CA ASP A 631 9.38 23.28 13.29
C ASP A 631 10.06 24.60 13.70
N PHE A 632 10.27 25.54 12.77
CA PHE A 632 11.07 26.75 13.05
C PHE A 632 10.42 28.07 12.62
N VAL A 633 9.53 28.07 11.64
CA VAL A 633 8.99 29.32 11.07
C VAL A 633 7.65 29.68 11.68
N LEU A 634 6.71 28.72 11.85
CA LEU A 634 5.38 29.04 12.37
C LEU A 634 5.42 29.66 13.76
N GLU A 635 6.32 29.21 14.65
CA GLU A 635 6.46 29.77 16.01
C GLU A 635 6.95 31.23 16.03
N ARG A 636 7.55 31.70 14.91
CA ARG A 636 8.12 33.04 14.76
C ARG A 636 7.17 34.01 14.08
N LEU A 637 5.98 33.56 13.71
CA LEU A 637 5.02 34.31 12.92
C LEU A 637 3.68 34.40 13.66
N THR A 638 3.02 35.54 13.53
CA THR A 638 1.60 35.67 13.91
C THR A 638 0.76 35.40 12.67
N LEU A 639 0.04 34.29 12.68
CA LEU A 639 -0.80 33.86 11.56
C LEU A 639 -2.25 34.26 11.80
N HIS A 640 -2.89 34.77 10.74
CA HIS A 640 -4.33 34.99 10.69
C HIS A 640 -4.97 33.91 9.82
N LYS A 641 -5.87 33.14 10.43
CA LYS A 641 -6.56 32.05 9.75
C LYS A 641 -7.49 32.61 8.66
N LEU A 642 -7.34 32.12 7.44
CA LEU A 642 -8.16 32.52 6.30
C LEU A 642 -9.51 31.78 6.34
N PRO A 643 -10.64 32.46 6.06
CA PRO A 643 -11.97 31.86 6.00
C PRO A 643 -12.17 31.13 4.67
N GLU A 644 -11.30 30.15 4.39
CA GLU A 644 -11.24 29.42 3.12
C GLU A 644 -11.19 27.91 3.36
N THR A 645 -11.81 27.16 2.45
CA THR A 645 -11.62 25.71 2.33
C THR A 645 -10.50 25.45 1.32
N VAL A 646 -9.42 24.82 1.76
CA VAL A 646 -8.24 24.56 0.93
C VAL A 646 -7.94 23.08 0.83
N ALA A 647 -7.49 22.64 -0.34
CA ALA A 647 -6.99 21.29 -0.54
C ALA A 647 -5.49 21.22 -0.30
N VAL A 648 -5.01 20.10 0.25
CA VAL A 648 -3.58 19.82 0.43
C VAL A 648 -3.26 18.48 -0.21
N HIS A 649 -2.22 18.45 -1.05
CA HIS A 649 -1.66 17.24 -1.60
C HIS A 649 -0.25 17.00 -1.03
N PRO A 650 -0.13 16.08 -0.05
CA PRO A 650 1.16 15.55 0.35
C PRO A 650 1.79 14.82 -0.83
N THR A 651 2.92 15.32 -1.32
CA THR A 651 3.61 14.70 -2.45
C THR A 651 4.13 13.31 -2.07
N CYS A 652 4.38 12.45 -3.05
CA CYS A 652 5.01 11.16 -2.79
C CYS A 652 6.33 11.30 -1.99
N SER A 653 7.09 12.37 -2.21
CA SER A 653 8.31 12.66 -1.48
C SER A 653 8.06 13.06 -0.02
N THR A 654 7.06 13.90 0.24
CA THR A 654 6.60 14.27 1.59
C THR A 654 6.15 13.03 2.36
N THR A 655 5.41 12.13 1.71
CA THR A 655 4.94 10.87 2.31
C THR A 655 6.09 9.92 2.63
N ASN A 656 7.06 9.72 1.71
CA ASN A 656 8.23 8.88 1.97
C ASN A 656 9.10 9.42 3.14
N MET A 657 9.09 10.74 3.38
CA MET A 657 9.79 11.37 4.51
C MET A 657 8.94 11.42 5.80
N GLY A 658 7.70 10.92 5.80
CA GLY A 658 6.81 10.96 6.98
C GLY A 658 6.31 12.36 7.35
N LEU A 659 6.26 13.30 6.41
CA LEU A 659 5.97 14.72 6.67
C LEU A 659 4.50 15.13 6.52
N GLN A 660 3.60 14.17 6.32
CA GLN A 660 2.18 14.43 6.04
C GLN A 660 1.50 15.17 7.19
N THR A 661 1.74 14.76 8.43
CA THR A 661 1.16 15.39 9.62
C THR A 661 1.63 16.83 9.77
N LYS A 662 2.91 17.12 9.52
CA LYS A 662 3.45 18.49 9.56
C LYS A 662 2.85 19.36 8.46
N LEU A 663 2.72 18.82 7.24
CA LEU A 663 2.10 19.55 6.12
C LEU A 663 0.64 19.90 6.42
N LYS A 664 -0.11 18.94 6.98
CA LYS A 664 -1.50 19.14 7.40
C LYS A 664 -1.58 20.22 8.49
N ALA A 665 -0.74 20.14 9.52
CA ALA A 665 -0.70 21.11 10.62
C ALA A 665 -0.41 22.55 10.13
N ILE A 666 0.51 22.72 9.16
CA ILE A 666 0.77 24.03 8.54
C ILE A 666 -0.50 24.58 7.89
N ALA A 667 -1.21 23.75 7.11
CA ALA A 667 -2.43 24.18 6.43
C ALA A 667 -3.55 24.51 7.43
N GLU A 668 -3.71 23.71 8.49
CA GLU A 668 -4.73 23.93 9.54
C GLU A 668 -4.44 25.16 10.40
N ALA A 669 -3.19 25.57 10.52
CA ALA A 669 -2.82 26.85 11.12
C ALA A 669 -3.20 28.05 10.23
N CYS A 670 -3.35 27.84 8.92
CA CYS A 670 -3.54 28.89 7.94
C CYS A 670 -4.98 29.03 7.42
N ALA A 671 -5.74 27.94 7.29
CA ALA A 671 -7.07 27.93 6.68
C ALA A 671 -8.11 27.27 7.58
N GLU A 672 -9.34 27.77 7.56
CA GLU A 672 -10.46 27.29 8.39
C GLU A 672 -10.75 25.80 8.18
N LYS A 673 -10.78 25.36 6.92
CA LYS A 673 -11.06 23.96 6.55
C LYS A 673 -9.99 23.43 5.61
N VAL A 674 -9.38 22.31 5.97
CA VAL A 674 -8.36 21.63 5.18
C VAL A 674 -8.88 20.29 4.68
N VAL A 675 -8.79 20.08 3.37
CA VAL A 675 -9.19 18.85 2.69
C VAL A 675 -7.94 18.15 2.17
N ILE A 676 -7.76 16.88 2.52
CA ILE A 676 -6.75 16.02 1.88
C ILE A 676 -7.53 14.96 1.12
N PRO A 677 -7.62 15.04 -0.23
CA PRO A 677 -8.41 14.11 -1.02
C PRO A 677 -7.95 12.66 -0.83
N ASP A 678 -8.87 11.80 -0.41
CA ASP A 678 -8.63 10.36 -0.32
C ASP A 678 -8.28 9.78 -1.70
N ARG A 679 -7.46 8.73 -1.71
CA ARG A 679 -7.06 7.99 -2.94
C ARG A 679 -6.21 8.78 -3.94
N ILE A 680 -5.82 10.03 -3.65
CA ILE A 680 -4.88 10.84 -4.44
C ILE A 680 -3.48 10.79 -3.82
N SER A 681 -2.88 9.61 -3.84
CA SER A 681 -1.55 9.37 -3.22
C SER A 681 -0.38 9.92 -4.05
N CYS A 682 -0.52 10.00 -5.39
CA CYS A 682 0.51 10.47 -6.31
C CYS A 682 -0.08 11.36 -7.40
N CYS A 683 0.65 12.40 -7.80
CA CYS A 683 0.25 13.30 -8.88
C CYS A 683 0.54 12.74 -10.29
N GLY A 684 1.29 11.65 -10.42
CA GLY A 684 1.63 11.02 -11.72
C GLY A 684 2.68 11.78 -12.56
N TRP A 685 3.21 12.91 -12.09
CA TRP A 685 4.14 13.75 -12.87
C TRP A 685 5.59 13.27 -12.91
N SER A 686 6.09 12.62 -11.86
CA SER A 686 7.42 11.98 -11.83
C SER A 686 8.53 12.79 -12.53
N GLY A 687 8.78 14.02 -12.09
CA GLY A 687 9.64 14.94 -12.82
C GLY A 687 8.89 15.61 -13.96
N ASP A 688 9.32 15.38 -15.20
CA ASP A 688 8.75 15.97 -16.43
C ASP A 688 7.80 15.01 -17.17
N LYS A 689 7.45 13.85 -16.59
CA LYS A 689 6.57 12.87 -17.26
C LYS A 689 5.18 13.42 -17.53
N GLY A 690 4.65 14.31 -16.71
CA GLY A 690 3.34 14.94 -17.00
C GLY A 690 3.28 15.64 -18.36
N PHE A 691 4.43 16.05 -18.91
CA PHE A 691 4.51 16.62 -20.26
C PHE A 691 4.57 15.59 -21.38
N THR A 692 5.15 14.41 -21.11
CA THR A 692 5.41 13.39 -22.13
C THR A 692 4.38 12.26 -22.11
N HIS A 693 3.87 11.93 -20.92
CA HIS A 693 2.88 10.90 -20.60
C HIS A 693 1.71 11.51 -19.78
N PRO A 694 1.01 12.51 -20.34
CA PRO A 694 -0.11 13.18 -19.67
C PRO A 694 -1.22 12.22 -19.24
N GLU A 695 -1.39 11.09 -19.93
CA GLU A 695 -2.33 10.03 -19.58
C GLU A 695 -2.04 9.38 -18.22
N LEU A 696 -0.77 9.36 -17.77
CA LEU A 696 -0.41 8.90 -16.43
C LEU A 696 -0.88 9.88 -15.35
N ASN A 697 -0.74 11.19 -15.61
CA ASN A 697 -1.25 12.23 -14.72
C ASN A 697 -2.79 12.18 -14.65
N ALA A 698 -3.46 11.99 -15.79
CA ALA A 698 -4.91 11.81 -15.84
C ALA A 698 -5.37 10.57 -15.06
N SER A 699 -4.72 9.43 -15.24
CA SER A 699 -5.03 8.20 -14.48
C SER A 699 -4.84 8.40 -12.97
N ALA A 700 -3.77 9.10 -12.56
CA ALA A 700 -3.45 9.36 -11.17
C ALA A 700 -4.49 10.29 -10.49
N LEU A 701 -5.02 11.26 -11.23
CA LEU A 701 -5.88 12.33 -10.70
C LEU A 701 -7.35 12.23 -11.14
N ARG A 702 -7.77 11.12 -11.76
CA ARG A 702 -9.12 10.95 -12.32
C ARG A 702 -10.26 11.16 -11.30
N ASP A 703 -10.00 10.84 -10.03
CA ASP A 703 -10.99 10.95 -8.95
C ASP A 703 -10.85 12.29 -8.17
N LEU A 704 -9.88 13.14 -8.52
CA LEU A 704 -9.53 14.35 -7.75
C LEU A 704 -10.67 15.36 -7.72
N GLN A 705 -11.26 15.67 -8.87
CA GLN A 705 -12.30 16.70 -8.95
C GLN A 705 -13.52 16.33 -8.11
N ALA A 706 -13.95 15.06 -8.14
CA ALA A 706 -15.07 14.56 -7.37
C ALA A 706 -14.77 14.47 -5.87
N ALA A 707 -13.50 14.33 -5.48
CA ALA A 707 -13.07 14.28 -4.09
C ALA A 707 -12.94 15.67 -3.43
N LEU A 708 -13.09 16.76 -4.19
CA LEU A 708 -12.97 18.12 -3.68
C LEU A 708 -14.35 18.72 -3.42
N PRO A 709 -14.59 19.28 -2.21
CA PRO A 709 -15.81 20.04 -1.93
C PRO A 709 -16.00 21.23 -2.88
N ASP A 710 -17.25 21.60 -3.12
CA ASP A 710 -17.61 22.74 -3.98
C ASP A 710 -17.04 24.07 -3.46
N ASP A 711 -16.99 24.23 -2.13
CA ASP A 711 -16.44 25.40 -1.45
C ASP A 711 -14.90 25.46 -1.43
N CYS A 712 -14.20 24.44 -1.96
CA CYS A 712 -12.75 24.44 -2.02
C CYS A 712 -12.23 25.46 -3.05
N THR A 713 -11.47 26.46 -2.61
CA THR A 713 -11.05 27.60 -3.45
C THR A 713 -9.68 27.41 -4.11
N ALA A 714 -8.78 26.66 -3.46
CA ALA A 714 -7.39 26.48 -3.89
C ALA A 714 -6.79 25.19 -3.36
N GLY A 715 -5.70 24.75 -4.00
CA GLY A 715 -4.89 23.61 -3.55
C GLY A 715 -3.46 24.00 -3.18
N TYR A 716 -2.83 23.18 -2.34
CA TYR A 716 -1.45 23.37 -1.91
C TYR A 716 -0.65 22.06 -1.94
N SER A 717 0.63 22.16 -2.29
CA SER A 717 1.59 21.06 -2.43
C SER A 717 3.01 21.57 -2.13
N THR A 718 4.02 20.75 -2.37
CA THR A 718 5.45 21.06 -2.15
C THR A 718 6.31 20.70 -3.37
N SER A 719 5.68 20.58 -4.54
CA SER A 719 6.35 20.27 -5.80
C SER A 719 5.68 20.98 -6.96
N ARG A 720 6.46 21.85 -7.63
CA ARG A 720 6.01 22.65 -8.78
C ARG A 720 5.41 21.81 -9.91
N THR A 721 5.93 20.61 -10.14
CA THR A 721 5.41 19.73 -11.20
C THR A 721 4.09 19.09 -10.81
N CYS A 722 3.94 18.67 -9.55
CA CYS A 722 2.64 18.21 -9.06
C CYS A 722 1.60 19.34 -9.07
N GLU A 723 1.98 20.57 -8.72
CA GLU A 723 1.10 21.75 -8.76
C GLU A 723 0.45 21.93 -10.15
N ILE A 724 1.20 21.74 -11.24
CA ILE A 724 0.66 21.84 -12.61
C ILE A 724 -0.41 20.76 -12.86
N GLY A 725 -0.09 19.49 -12.56
CA GLY A 725 -1.01 18.37 -12.79
C GLY A 725 -2.26 18.43 -11.93
N LEU A 726 -2.09 18.74 -10.65
CA LEU A 726 -3.20 18.92 -9.71
C LEU A 726 -4.11 20.07 -10.15
N SER A 727 -3.53 21.17 -10.64
CA SER A 727 -4.34 22.28 -11.15
C SER A 727 -5.16 21.89 -12.37
N LEU A 728 -4.52 21.16 -13.30
CA LEU A 728 -5.16 20.69 -14.53
C LEU A 728 -6.38 19.81 -14.25
N HIS A 729 -6.27 18.88 -13.30
CA HIS A 729 -7.31 17.88 -13.02
C HIS A 729 -8.30 18.26 -11.92
N SER A 730 -8.03 19.31 -11.15
CA SER A 730 -8.99 19.85 -10.16
C SER A 730 -9.79 21.05 -10.67
N GLY A 731 -9.31 21.71 -11.73
CA GLY A 731 -9.84 23.01 -12.19
C GLY A 731 -9.48 24.18 -11.27
N ARG A 732 -8.67 23.97 -10.24
CA ARG A 732 -8.31 24.97 -9.21
C ARG A 732 -6.80 25.16 -9.18
N TYR A 733 -6.31 26.34 -8.82
CA TYR A 733 -4.85 26.57 -8.74
C TYR A 733 -4.26 25.85 -7.52
N TYR A 734 -3.33 24.92 -7.79
CA TYR A 734 -2.44 24.32 -6.78
C TYR A 734 -1.13 25.09 -6.71
N ARG A 735 -0.64 25.36 -5.49
CA ARG A 735 0.56 26.16 -5.23
C ARG A 735 1.45 25.53 -4.18
N SER A 736 2.65 26.05 -3.99
CA SER A 736 3.46 25.71 -2.83
C SER A 736 2.75 26.13 -1.53
N ILE A 737 2.85 25.31 -0.48
CA ILE A 737 2.34 25.65 0.86
C ILE A 737 2.89 26.98 1.39
N VAL A 738 4.08 27.41 0.93
CA VAL A 738 4.69 28.72 1.25
C VAL A 738 3.75 29.89 0.94
N TYR A 739 2.99 29.83 -0.16
CA TYR A 739 2.05 30.89 -0.51
C TYR A 739 0.90 30.98 0.48
N LEU A 740 0.42 29.86 1.01
CA LEU A 740 -0.63 29.85 2.04
C LEU A 740 -0.13 30.54 3.31
N VAL A 741 1.06 30.17 3.78
CA VAL A 741 1.67 30.78 4.97
C VAL A 741 1.89 32.29 4.77
N ASP A 742 2.41 32.75 3.61
CA ASP A 742 2.60 34.19 3.36
C ASP A 742 1.28 34.97 3.33
N ARG A 743 0.20 34.38 2.79
CA ARG A 743 -1.13 35.02 2.76
C ARG A 743 -1.67 35.24 4.18
N CYS A 744 -1.46 34.30 5.08
CA CYS A 744 -1.88 34.40 6.48
C CYS A 744 -1.14 35.47 7.30
N LEU A 745 -0.04 36.02 6.78
CA LEU A 745 0.69 37.12 7.42
C LEU A 745 0.15 38.50 7.08
N ARG A 746 -0.65 38.62 6.01
CA ARG A 746 -1.18 39.91 5.57
C ARG A 746 -2.48 40.14 6.35
N SER A 747 -2.47 41.09 7.29
CA SER A 747 -3.69 41.58 7.93
C SER A 747 -4.72 41.91 6.86
N ASN A 748 -6.00 41.51 7.07
CA ASN A 748 -7.13 42.02 6.31
C ASN A 748 -7.00 43.54 6.22
N SER A 749 -6.56 44.02 5.06
CA SER A 749 -6.78 45.41 4.69
C SER A 749 -8.25 45.43 4.31
N SER A 750 -9.05 46.02 5.21
CA SER A 750 -10.45 46.36 4.97
C SER A 750 -10.67 47.01 3.62
#